data_AF-A0A932XY05-F1
#
_entry.id   AF-A0A932XY05-F1
#
_cell.length_a   1.000
_cell.length_b   1.000
_cell.length_c   1.000
_cell.angle_alpha   90.00
_cell.angle_beta   90.00
_cell.angle_gamma   90.00
#
_symmetry.space_group_name_H-M   'P 1'
#
loop_
_entity.id
_entity.type
_entity.pdbx_description
1 polymer ?
#
loop_
_entity_poly.entity_id
_entity_poly.type
_entity_poly.pdbx_seq_one_letter_code
_entity_poly.pdbx_strand_id
1 'polypeptide(L)'
;MVGTGNWGIRILIVGLLAGGLFFGVSIEPAQAAINRQIPFAAVLNDRAGRPVTGALDFVFRLYSAASGGEAIWTESWTGAKAPTLTAGALNVLLGTHTSLTSVDFNSDSLYLGVTVGTDSEMTPRIRLGAAPYAMNSEKVDGRSVGTAANEILALDASRNLTLPKKLVVTESLELTGGTFTLPAGAIQGAALADGVVSTAKLTDGAVTSAKLAASSVTAGKLSVAALGSDGKIPALTSAYLANLDGSALTGISGGAAAAGTLTGTTLASNVVASSLTSLGTLSGLTVGLADGATLTVDGDGSPTTDLFEIGDGDTSATNGVDALSIDFGVAAGTSGEALDITSTIGAQDSSDSFIALDVNLTGANHTGVSNVITGLDLALTTPDAESTESAIIIGGNWDNSVSIASGEMLFSGGNLQLNDSINLTVGTGDDLTIVHNGTNTVITSATGNLNIDNTNTTGTTLFTLGTDTTATALVIENNSGTDLFSFMGSGVLKVNPYGASSGNTGEIQYLELAANGSNHVSFKAPDSIASNVTWTLPSADSSGAFFSDGSGNITIAAIDNSLAQGRVTLTSGTAVTASDVTGATTIYYTPYQGNRVALFDGTRWKLYTFSERSLSLGTLTADKNYDVFLYDNSGTLTLELSAAWTNDTTRADALATQDGVRVKSGATTRRLVGTIRTTSTTATEDSAAKRLVWNEKNRVRRTLYKTDSTNSWTYTTATWRQANGSTANQVEVVTGEAGPTIVDLSLFVASGNSGNISRWVGIGEASTTAADMTNSAGGYRDDATYIAHHVLHMSKSARLGYTNFTWLEYSAATNTTTWYGDGGETDKAPGGLVGWVES
;
A
#
# COMPACT_ATOMS: atom_id res chain seq x y z
N MET A 1 29.95 -101.36 -41.82
CA MET A 1 28.57 -101.13 -42.30
C MET A 1 28.28 -99.66 -42.04
N VAL A 2 28.55 -98.80 -43.04
CA VAL A 2 27.57 -97.98 -43.80
C VAL A 2 26.80 -97.02 -42.88
N GLY A 3 26.86 -95.69 -42.99
CA GLY A 3 27.42 -94.79 -44.01
C GLY A 3 27.50 -93.36 -43.44
N THR A 4 28.49 -92.55 -43.86
CA THR A 4 28.40 -91.49 -44.92
C THR A 4 27.92 -90.14 -44.36
N GLY A 5 28.56 -88.98 -44.54
CA GLY A 5 29.70 -88.52 -45.38
C GLY A 5 30.22 -87.18 -44.82
N ASN A 6 31.49 -86.78 -45.04
CA ASN A 6 31.97 -85.94 -46.18
C ASN A 6 30.99 -84.80 -46.51
N TRP A 7 31.35 -83.51 -46.58
CA TRP A 7 32.32 -82.81 -47.44
C TRP A 7 32.88 -81.58 -46.66
N GLY A 8 34.11 -81.05 -46.80
CA GLY A 8 35.04 -81.02 -47.94
C GLY A 8 34.93 -79.68 -48.68
N ILE A 9 35.73 -78.65 -48.31
CA ILE A 9 36.35 -77.68 -49.25
C ILE A 9 37.58 -77.03 -48.58
N ARG A 10 38.69 -77.08 -49.32
CA ARG A 10 40.00 -76.46 -49.09
C ARG A 10 40.05 -75.13 -49.85
N ILE A 11 41.01 -74.24 -49.49
CA ILE A 11 41.78 -73.23 -50.28
C ILE A 11 42.13 -72.10 -49.28
N LEU A 12 43.33 -71.98 -48.67
CA LEU A 12 44.68 -71.65 -49.18
C LEU A 12 44.68 -70.29 -49.95
N ILE A 13 45.27 -69.18 -49.48
CA ILE A 13 46.67 -68.76 -49.81
C ILE A 13 46.94 -67.33 -49.23
N VAL A 14 48.03 -67.20 -48.44
CA VAL A 14 49.11 -66.15 -48.41
C VAL A 14 48.76 -64.68 -48.08
N GLY A 15 49.48 -63.87 -47.27
CA GLY A 15 50.72 -63.99 -46.47
C GLY A 15 51.25 -62.61 -46.02
N LEU A 16 52.22 -62.62 -45.08
CA LEU A 16 53.30 -61.61 -44.78
C LEU A 16 53.09 -60.39 -43.85
N LEU A 17 53.88 -60.39 -42.75
CA LEU A 17 54.60 -59.32 -42.00
C LEU A 17 54.12 -57.84 -41.92
N ALA A 18 54.00 -57.31 -40.68
CA ALA A 18 54.70 -56.11 -40.11
C ALA A 18 54.11 -55.71 -38.73
N GLY A 19 54.90 -55.20 -37.79
CA GLY A 19 54.54 -55.05 -36.35
C GLY A 19 54.34 -53.63 -35.78
N GLY A 20 54.16 -53.54 -34.45
CA GLY A 20 54.29 -52.33 -33.61
C GLY A 20 53.33 -52.28 -32.40
N LEU A 21 53.83 -52.11 -31.16
CA LEU A 21 53.01 -51.75 -29.98
C LEU A 21 53.79 -50.87 -28.96
N PHE A 22 53.13 -49.82 -28.45
CA PHE A 22 53.63 -48.67 -27.67
C PHE A 22 53.26 -48.72 -26.15
N PHE A 23 53.95 -47.89 -25.35
CA PHE A 23 54.03 -47.76 -23.87
C PHE A 23 52.81 -47.16 -23.13
N GLY A 24 52.72 -47.37 -21.80
CA GLY A 24 51.78 -46.71 -20.86
C GLY A 24 52.44 -46.14 -19.58
N VAL A 25 51.80 -45.11 -18.97
CA VAL A 25 52.16 -44.38 -17.72
C VAL A 25 50.89 -44.14 -16.86
N SER A 26 51.04 -44.08 -15.52
CA SER A 26 50.02 -44.15 -14.44
C SER A 26 49.77 -42.83 -13.66
N ILE A 27 48.59 -42.64 -13.03
CA ILE A 27 48.29 -41.60 -11.98
C ILE A 27 47.04 -41.95 -11.11
N GLU A 28 46.99 -41.58 -9.80
CA GLU A 28 45.87 -41.75 -8.81
C GLU A 28 45.53 -40.46 -7.97
N PRO A 29 44.28 -40.26 -7.44
CA PRO A 29 43.92 -39.24 -6.41
C PRO A 29 43.26 -39.76 -5.07
N ALA A 30 43.20 -38.91 -4.00
CA ALA A 30 42.89 -39.21 -2.55
C ALA A 30 41.67 -38.46 -1.91
N GLN A 31 41.19 -38.83 -0.67
CA GLN A 31 39.99 -38.31 0.11
C GLN A 31 40.20 -38.03 1.67
N ALA A 32 39.23 -37.42 2.43
CA ALA A 32 39.35 -36.67 3.74
C ALA A 32 38.67 -37.22 5.08
N ALA A 33 39.01 -36.69 6.31
CA ALA A 33 38.70 -37.21 7.71
C ALA A 33 38.24 -36.15 8.80
N ILE A 34 37.87 -36.56 10.05
CA ILE A 34 37.42 -35.69 11.20
C ILE A 34 38.41 -34.54 11.49
N ASN A 35 37.88 -33.32 11.69
CA ASN A 35 38.69 -32.16 12.01
C ASN A 35 39.15 -32.13 13.47
N ARG A 36 40.39 -32.58 13.72
CA ARG A 36 41.02 -32.66 15.04
C ARG A 36 41.61 -31.31 15.46
N GLN A 37 40.73 -30.33 15.68
CA GLN A 37 41.10 -28.97 16.09
C GLN A 37 40.31 -28.54 17.34
N ILE A 38 40.95 -27.74 18.21
CA ILE A 38 40.36 -27.22 19.45
C ILE A 38 40.10 -25.71 19.28
N PRO A 39 38.85 -25.23 19.38
CA PRO A 39 38.60 -23.80 19.39
C PRO A 39 39.15 -23.15 20.67
N PHE A 40 39.93 -22.10 20.50
CA PHE A 40 40.44 -21.26 21.57
C PHE A 40 40.07 -19.80 21.30
N ALA A 41 39.35 -19.19 22.23
CA ALA A 41 38.94 -17.79 22.20
C ALA A 41 39.38 -17.07 23.48
N ALA A 42 39.91 -15.87 23.34
CA ALA A 42 40.36 -15.04 24.47
C ALA A 42 40.29 -13.54 24.15
N VAL A 43 40.34 -12.70 25.18
CA VAL A 43 40.48 -11.24 25.05
C VAL A 43 41.79 -10.80 25.71
N LEU A 44 42.65 -10.13 24.94
CA LEU A 44 43.93 -9.61 25.41
C LEU A 44 43.85 -8.08 25.61
N ASN A 45 44.17 -7.66 26.83
CA ASN A 45 44.32 -6.25 27.20
C ASN A 45 45.79 -5.93 27.49
N ASP A 46 46.20 -4.69 27.21
CA ASP A 46 47.51 -4.18 27.61
C ASP A 46 47.58 -3.91 29.13
N ARG A 47 48.76 -3.50 29.62
CA ARG A 47 48.98 -3.21 31.05
C ARG A 47 48.12 -2.04 31.59
N ALA A 48 47.58 -1.18 30.72
CA ALA A 48 46.67 -0.10 31.08
C ALA A 48 45.19 -0.54 31.04
N GLY A 49 44.91 -1.82 30.76
CA GLY A 49 43.58 -2.40 30.67
C GLY A 49 42.85 -2.12 29.36
N ARG A 50 43.56 -1.63 28.32
CA ARG A 50 42.97 -1.34 27.01
C ARG A 50 43.11 -2.55 26.09
N PRO A 51 42.07 -2.93 25.33
CA PRO A 51 42.16 -4.06 24.41
C PRO A 51 43.22 -3.84 23.33
N VAL A 52 44.08 -4.84 23.13
CA VAL A 52 45.15 -4.79 22.13
C VAL A 52 44.54 -4.95 20.73
N THR A 53 44.92 -4.09 19.78
CA THR A 53 44.48 -4.19 18.38
C THR A 53 45.69 -4.21 17.45
N GLY A 54 45.71 -5.17 16.52
CA GLY A 54 46.82 -5.41 15.59
C GLY A 54 47.25 -6.88 15.54
N ALA A 55 48.10 -7.23 14.58
CA ALA A 55 48.69 -8.57 14.47
C ALA A 55 49.71 -8.80 15.59
N LEU A 56 49.57 -9.91 16.31
CA LEU A 56 50.44 -10.25 17.43
C LEU A 56 50.78 -11.74 17.40
N ASP A 57 52.05 -12.04 17.67
CA ASP A 57 52.57 -13.40 17.68
C ASP A 57 52.08 -14.16 18.93
N PHE A 58 51.63 -15.41 18.76
CA PHE A 58 51.28 -16.31 19.85
C PHE A 58 51.98 -17.65 19.72
N VAL A 59 52.29 -18.29 20.85
CA VAL A 59 52.67 -19.71 20.87
C VAL A 59 51.84 -20.43 21.92
N PHE A 60 51.14 -21.48 21.49
CA PHE A 60 50.32 -22.34 22.32
C PHE A 60 51.04 -23.65 22.61
N ARG A 61 50.94 -24.15 23.84
CA ARG A 61 51.59 -25.40 24.24
C ARG A 61 50.69 -26.22 25.15
N LEU A 62 50.68 -27.52 24.98
CA LEU A 62 50.05 -28.46 25.91
C LEU A 62 51.10 -29.15 26.77
N TYR A 63 50.76 -29.37 28.03
CA TYR A 63 51.61 -29.98 29.05
C TYR A 63 50.85 -31.01 29.86
N SER A 64 51.57 -31.98 30.42
CA SER A 64 51.07 -32.93 31.41
C SER A 64 51.15 -32.40 32.87
N ALA A 65 51.58 -31.15 33.07
CA ALA A 65 51.75 -30.52 34.37
C ALA A 65 51.39 -29.02 34.38
N ALA A 66 50.89 -28.52 35.51
CA ALA A 66 50.42 -27.14 35.68
C ALA A 66 51.53 -26.08 35.61
N SER A 67 52.77 -26.44 35.92
CA SER A 67 53.98 -25.60 35.83
C SER A 67 55.21 -26.47 35.62
N GLY A 68 56.20 -26.01 34.87
CA GLY A 68 57.34 -26.85 34.46
C GLY A 68 56.93 -27.96 33.49
N GLY A 69 57.80 -28.96 33.29
CA GLY A 69 57.58 -30.06 32.35
C GLY A 69 57.80 -29.67 30.88
N GLU A 70 58.12 -30.66 30.05
CA GLU A 70 58.26 -30.49 28.60
C GLU A 70 56.89 -30.38 27.92
N ALA A 71 56.82 -29.60 26.85
CA ALA A 71 55.60 -29.48 26.07
C ALA A 71 55.35 -30.77 25.29
N ILE A 72 54.18 -31.38 25.48
CA ILE A 72 53.76 -32.57 24.74
C ILE A 72 53.20 -32.22 23.35
N TRP A 73 52.81 -30.95 23.17
CA TRP A 73 52.41 -30.39 21.88
C TRP A 73 52.68 -28.88 21.89
N THR A 74 53.13 -28.32 20.76
CA THR A 74 53.43 -26.89 20.60
C THR A 74 52.95 -26.43 19.23
N GLU A 75 52.28 -25.28 19.17
CA GLU A 75 51.86 -24.64 17.93
C GLU A 75 52.16 -23.14 17.94
N SER A 76 52.91 -22.68 16.94
CA SER A 76 53.34 -21.28 16.81
C SER A 76 52.52 -20.54 15.76
N TRP A 77 51.89 -19.45 16.20
CA TRP A 77 51.11 -18.51 15.41
C TRP A 77 51.87 -17.19 15.31
N THR A 78 52.95 -17.19 14.51
CA THR A 78 53.90 -16.07 14.41
C THR A 78 54.07 -15.58 12.97
N GLY A 79 54.46 -14.32 12.79
CA GLY A 79 54.73 -13.73 11.47
C GLY A 79 53.48 -13.70 10.59
N ALA A 80 53.54 -14.25 9.37
CA ALA A 80 52.39 -14.29 8.46
C ALA A 80 51.21 -15.15 8.98
N LYS A 81 51.45 -15.99 10.00
CA LYS A 81 50.42 -16.80 10.67
C LYS A 81 49.87 -16.12 11.92
N ALA A 82 50.40 -14.96 12.30
CA ALA A 82 49.96 -14.27 13.51
C ALA A 82 48.49 -13.83 13.38
N PRO A 83 47.63 -14.16 14.35
CA PRO A 83 46.25 -13.69 14.35
C PRO A 83 46.22 -12.17 14.54
N THR A 84 45.31 -11.51 13.82
CA THR A 84 45.05 -10.07 14.00
C THR A 84 43.98 -9.87 15.05
N LEU A 85 44.33 -9.24 16.16
CA LEU A 85 43.38 -8.92 17.23
C LEU A 85 42.60 -7.67 16.85
N THR A 86 41.29 -7.73 16.99
CA THR A 86 40.39 -6.57 16.87
C THR A 86 39.71 -6.36 18.21
N ALA A 87 39.92 -5.20 18.84
CA ALA A 87 39.43 -4.92 20.19
C ALA A 87 39.79 -6.03 21.21
N GLY A 88 41.01 -6.58 21.11
CA GLY A 88 41.55 -7.58 22.03
C GLY A 88 41.12 -9.01 21.73
N ALA A 89 40.12 -9.24 20.87
CA ALA A 89 39.60 -10.59 20.63
C ALA A 89 40.55 -11.44 19.78
N LEU A 90 40.87 -12.63 20.30
CA LEU A 90 41.60 -13.70 19.65
C LEU A 90 40.64 -14.88 19.46
N ASN A 91 40.55 -15.41 18.24
CA ASN A 91 39.84 -16.65 17.93
C ASN A 91 40.72 -17.49 17.00
N VAL A 92 41.17 -18.65 17.47
CA VAL A 92 42.00 -19.59 16.70
C VAL A 92 41.52 -21.03 16.92
N LEU A 93 41.81 -21.88 15.93
CA LEU A 93 41.62 -23.32 16.04
C LEU A 93 42.99 -23.96 16.27
N LEU A 94 43.26 -24.38 17.51
CA LEU A 94 44.50 -25.08 17.85
C LEU A 94 44.52 -26.45 17.18
N GLY A 95 45.64 -26.83 16.58
CA GLY A 95 45.72 -28.02 15.73
C GLY A 95 45.78 -27.69 14.23
N THR A 96 45.61 -26.42 13.86
CA THR A 96 45.64 -25.94 12.47
C THR A 96 47.04 -25.96 11.87
N HIS A 97 48.06 -25.67 12.66
CA HIS A 97 49.44 -25.56 12.17
C HIS A 97 50.34 -26.68 12.71
N THR A 98 49.92 -27.38 13.76
CA THR A 98 50.59 -28.56 14.28
C THR A 98 49.55 -29.59 14.73
N SER A 99 49.53 -30.78 14.14
CA SER A 99 48.49 -31.78 14.44
C SER A 99 48.46 -32.20 15.90
N LEU A 100 47.25 -32.42 16.44
CA LEU A 100 47.00 -32.85 17.82
C LEU A 100 47.02 -34.38 17.99
N THR A 101 47.37 -35.16 16.96
CA THR A 101 47.28 -36.65 16.98
C THR A 101 48.19 -37.33 18.00
N SER A 102 49.26 -36.68 18.44
CA SER A 102 50.18 -37.19 19.45
C SER A 102 49.72 -36.96 20.89
N VAL A 103 48.62 -36.23 21.11
CA VAL A 103 48.12 -35.89 22.44
C VAL A 103 47.10 -36.93 22.89
N ASP A 104 47.30 -37.50 24.07
CA ASP A 104 46.31 -38.35 24.73
C ASP A 104 45.34 -37.49 25.56
N PHE A 105 44.10 -37.39 25.09
CA PHE A 105 43.03 -36.63 25.74
C PHE A 105 42.32 -37.41 26.86
N ASN A 106 42.70 -38.66 27.12
CA ASN A 106 42.21 -39.44 28.27
C ASN A 106 43.04 -39.19 29.54
N SER A 107 43.97 -38.24 29.52
CA SER A 107 44.82 -37.89 30.67
C SER A 107 44.18 -36.82 31.56
N ASP A 108 44.14 -37.07 32.86
CA ASP A 108 43.59 -36.17 33.89
C ASP A 108 44.45 -34.91 34.15
N SER A 109 45.58 -34.74 33.47
CA SER A 109 46.56 -33.68 33.78
C SER A 109 46.98 -32.87 32.55
N LEU A 110 46.03 -32.47 31.70
CA LEU A 110 46.31 -31.69 30.50
C LEU A 110 46.16 -30.16 30.73
N TYR A 111 47.18 -29.37 30.38
CA TYR A 111 47.20 -27.91 30.60
C TYR A 111 47.67 -27.15 29.34
N LEU A 112 46.97 -26.07 28.99
CA LEU A 112 47.29 -25.14 27.90
C LEU A 112 48.07 -23.91 28.41
N GLY A 113 49.30 -23.76 27.94
CA GLY A 113 50.12 -22.56 28.11
C GLY A 113 50.03 -21.64 26.89
N VAL A 114 50.02 -20.33 27.13
CA VAL A 114 49.94 -19.28 26.11
C VAL A 114 51.09 -18.30 26.31
N THR A 115 51.91 -18.11 25.27
CA THR A 115 52.94 -17.08 25.23
C THR A 115 52.56 -16.05 24.18
N VAL A 116 52.66 -14.75 24.52
CA VAL A 116 52.29 -13.65 23.63
C VAL A 116 53.53 -12.83 23.29
N GLY A 117 53.83 -12.66 22.01
CA GLY A 117 55.04 -11.98 21.54
C GLY A 117 56.31 -12.54 22.20
N THR A 118 57.05 -11.64 22.85
CA THR A 118 58.28 -11.97 23.59
C THR A 118 58.09 -12.05 25.10
N ASP A 119 56.85 -11.98 25.59
CA ASP A 119 56.56 -12.08 27.01
C ASP A 119 56.88 -13.48 27.55
N SER A 120 57.08 -13.59 28.86
CA SER A 120 57.10 -14.91 29.50
C SER A 120 55.75 -15.60 29.35
N GLU A 121 55.73 -16.94 29.22
CA GLU A 121 54.49 -17.72 29.17
C GLU A 121 53.53 -17.32 30.30
N MET A 122 52.27 -17.08 29.95
CA MET A 122 51.26 -16.62 30.89
C MET A 122 51.05 -17.67 31.99
N THR A 123 51.10 -17.22 33.23
CA THR A 123 50.79 -18.05 34.41
C THR A 123 49.53 -17.53 35.10
N PRO A 124 48.60 -18.39 35.56
CA PRO A 124 48.65 -19.86 35.47
C PRO A 124 48.27 -20.40 34.07
N ARG A 125 48.76 -21.61 33.74
CA ARG A 125 48.31 -22.37 32.56
C ARG A 125 46.84 -22.78 32.73
N ILE A 126 46.12 -22.89 31.63
CA ILE A 126 44.70 -23.22 31.60
C ILE A 126 44.54 -24.74 31.64
N ARG A 127 43.95 -25.33 32.69
CA ARG A 127 43.68 -26.77 32.74
C ARG A 127 42.55 -27.13 31.76
N LEU A 128 42.78 -28.11 30.89
CA LEU A 128 41.75 -28.67 30.04
C LEU A 128 40.99 -29.75 30.82
N GLY A 129 39.66 -29.66 30.82
CA GLY A 129 38.77 -30.67 31.40
C GLY A 129 37.93 -31.34 30.33
N ALA A 130 37.42 -32.53 30.63
CA ALA A 130 36.44 -33.19 29.78
C ALA A 130 35.13 -32.37 29.72
N ALA A 131 34.50 -32.33 28.55
CA ALA A 131 33.13 -31.84 28.44
C ALA A 131 32.19 -32.77 29.23
N PRO A 132 31.11 -32.26 29.87
CA PRO A 132 30.19 -33.10 30.65
C PRO A 132 29.65 -34.31 29.88
N TYR A 133 29.38 -34.17 28.59
CA TYR A 133 28.95 -35.28 27.74
C TYR A 133 30.05 -36.32 27.49
N ALA A 134 31.33 -35.94 27.51
CA ALA A 134 32.45 -36.85 27.32
C ALA A 134 32.70 -37.74 28.55
N MET A 135 32.32 -37.31 29.75
CA MET A 135 32.45 -38.12 30.98
C MET A 135 31.53 -39.34 30.97
N ASN A 136 30.39 -39.28 30.28
CA ASN A 136 29.49 -40.42 30.14
C ASN A 136 30.08 -41.57 29.31
N SER A 137 31.17 -41.32 28.57
CA SER A 137 31.81 -42.34 27.73
C SER A 137 32.60 -43.39 28.52
N GLU A 138 32.82 -43.19 29.83
CA GLU A 138 33.52 -44.16 30.70
C GLU A 138 32.66 -45.40 31.01
N LYS A 139 31.33 -45.27 30.89
CA LYS A 139 30.37 -46.36 31.08
C LYS A 139 29.51 -46.52 29.85
N VAL A 140 29.23 -47.76 29.49
CA VAL A 140 28.22 -48.05 28.47
C VAL A 140 26.96 -48.51 29.20
N ASP A 141 25.91 -47.68 29.13
CA ASP A 141 24.63 -47.93 29.81
C ASP A 141 24.79 -48.24 31.32
N GLY A 142 25.66 -47.48 31.99
CA GLY A 142 25.91 -47.61 33.43
C GLY A 142 26.78 -48.81 33.86
N ARG A 143 27.23 -49.65 32.93
CA ARG A 143 28.02 -50.86 33.20
C ARG A 143 29.53 -50.61 33.10
N SER A 144 30.26 -51.26 34.01
CA SER A 144 31.73 -51.24 34.08
C SER A 144 32.34 -52.52 33.48
N VAL A 145 33.62 -52.47 33.12
CA VAL A 145 34.36 -53.61 32.56
C VAL A 145 34.82 -54.57 33.69
N GLY A 146 34.51 -55.87 33.59
CA GLY A 146 34.82 -56.89 34.61
C GLY A 146 34.22 -58.28 34.30
N THR A 147 34.31 -59.25 35.24
CA THR A 147 33.87 -60.66 35.03
C THR A 147 32.69 -61.09 35.92
N ALA A 148 32.11 -60.18 36.70
CA ALA A 148 30.91 -60.43 37.48
C ALA A 148 29.63 -60.33 36.64
N ALA A 149 28.48 -60.69 37.22
CA ALA A 149 27.20 -60.61 36.54
C ALA A 149 26.85 -59.15 36.18
N ASN A 150 26.40 -58.92 34.95
CA ASN A 150 26.05 -57.60 34.40
C ASN A 150 27.22 -56.63 34.16
N GLU A 151 28.46 -57.10 34.20
CA GLU A 151 29.64 -56.34 33.77
C GLU A 151 29.98 -56.61 32.30
N ILE A 152 30.75 -55.70 31.71
CA ILE A 152 31.26 -55.83 30.35
C ILE A 152 32.53 -56.69 30.40
N LEU A 153 32.52 -57.84 29.74
CA LEU A 153 33.65 -58.77 29.77
C LEU A 153 34.89 -58.20 29.04
N ALA A 154 36.06 -58.32 29.67
CA ALA A 154 37.33 -57.89 29.10
C ALA A 154 38.10 -59.06 28.48
N LEU A 155 38.92 -58.76 27.48
CA LEU A 155 39.94 -59.69 27.00
C LEU A 155 41.07 -59.81 28.03
N ASP A 156 41.61 -61.01 28.21
CA ASP A 156 42.79 -61.20 29.05
C ASP A 156 44.09 -60.71 28.38
N ALA A 157 45.22 -60.81 29.07
CA ALA A 157 46.52 -60.36 28.56
C ALA A 157 46.97 -61.11 27.28
N SER A 158 46.42 -62.30 27.03
CA SER A 158 46.65 -63.10 25.82
C SER A 158 45.59 -62.87 24.74
N ARG A 159 44.67 -61.92 24.98
CA ARG A 159 43.53 -61.56 24.14
C ARG A 159 42.46 -62.64 24.03
N ASN A 160 42.34 -63.52 25.03
CA ASN A 160 41.27 -64.50 25.07
C ASN A 160 40.04 -63.95 25.81
N LEU A 161 38.86 -64.42 25.41
CA LEU A 161 37.61 -64.21 26.12
C LEU A 161 37.22 -65.51 26.84
N THR A 162 37.22 -65.51 28.18
CA THR A 162 36.83 -66.68 28.99
C THR A 162 35.40 -66.54 29.50
N LEU A 163 34.57 -67.56 29.24
CA LEU A 163 33.20 -67.63 29.72
C LEU A 163 33.08 -68.67 30.84
N PRO A 164 32.65 -68.30 32.06
CA PRO A 164 32.81 -69.15 33.26
C PRO A 164 31.88 -70.36 33.33
N LYS A 165 30.91 -70.51 32.42
CA LYS A 165 29.93 -71.61 32.48
C LYS A 165 29.58 -72.17 31.11
N LYS A 166 28.63 -71.55 30.41
CA LYS A 166 28.10 -72.03 29.16
C LYS A 166 28.10 -70.87 28.20
N LEU A 167 28.83 -71.04 27.12
CA LEU A 167 28.61 -70.23 25.94
C LEU A 167 27.34 -70.78 25.29
N VAL A 168 26.21 -70.16 25.60
CA VAL A 168 24.95 -70.44 24.91
C VAL A 168 25.04 -69.71 23.60
N VAL A 169 25.66 -70.38 22.64
CA VAL A 169 25.52 -70.03 21.25
C VAL A 169 24.16 -70.57 20.83
N THR A 170 23.13 -69.74 20.90
CA THR A 170 21.84 -70.09 20.29
C THR A 170 21.95 -70.18 18.78
N GLU A 171 23.01 -69.57 18.20
CA GLU A 171 23.21 -69.51 16.76
C GLU A 171 24.60 -70.02 16.34
N SER A 172 25.61 -69.17 16.15
CA SER A 172 26.95 -69.61 15.72
C SER A 172 28.10 -68.92 16.46
N LEU A 173 29.23 -69.63 16.58
CA LEU A 173 30.47 -69.13 17.16
C LEU A 173 31.55 -69.22 16.09
N GLU A 174 32.04 -68.07 15.65
CA GLU A 174 33.04 -67.98 14.59
C GLU A 174 34.39 -67.56 15.19
N LEU A 175 35.44 -68.33 14.90
CA LEU A 175 36.83 -67.99 15.22
C LEU A 175 37.59 -67.76 13.91
N THR A 176 38.09 -66.56 13.71
CA THR A 176 38.94 -66.26 12.56
C THR A 176 40.41 -66.46 12.92
N GLY A 177 41.08 -67.38 12.24
CA GLY A 177 42.54 -67.56 12.33
C GLY A 177 43.03 -68.49 13.44
N GLY A 178 42.22 -69.44 13.91
CA GLY A 178 42.62 -70.44 14.92
C GLY A 178 41.82 -71.75 14.84
N THR A 179 42.16 -72.74 15.66
CA THR A 179 41.44 -74.02 15.74
C THR A 179 40.39 -74.02 16.84
N PHE A 180 39.20 -74.52 16.55
CA PHE A 180 38.17 -74.81 17.56
C PHE A 180 38.24 -76.29 17.98
N THR A 181 38.75 -76.56 19.18
CA THR A 181 38.94 -77.93 19.68
C THR A 181 37.77 -78.37 20.54
N LEU A 182 37.11 -79.46 20.12
CA LEU A 182 36.07 -80.14 20.90
C LEU A 182 36.67 -81.29 21.73
N PRO A 183 36.16 -81.58 22.94
CA PRO A 183 36.60 -82.74 23.71
C PRO A 183 36.15 -84.07 23.07
N ALA A 184 36.84 -85.17 23.38
CA ALA A 184 36.51 -86.49 22.83
C ALA A 184 35.07 -86.91 23.18
N GLY A 185 34.30 -87.37 22.19
CA GLY A 185 32.90 -87.77 22.37
C GLY A 185 31.89 -86.61 22.45
N ALA A 186 32.30 -85.38 22.11
CA ALA A 186 31.39 -84.22 22.04
C ALA A 186 30.26 -84.39 21.02
N ILE A 187 30.43 -85.27 20.04
CA ILE A 187 29.46 -85.54 18.97
C ILE A 187 28.75 -86.87 19.27
N GLN A 188 27.47 -86.81 19.66
CA GLN A 188 26.64 -87.98 20.00
C GLN A 188 25.25 -87.88 19.35
N GLY A 189 24.68 -89.01 18.90
CA GLY A 189 23.38 -89.03 18.23
C GLY A 189 23.35 -88.11 16.99
N ALA A 190 22.27 -87.35 16.81
CA ALA A 190 22.10 -86.37 15.73
C ALA A 190 22.93 -85.08 15.90
N ALA A 191 24.02 -85.10 16.69
CA ALA A 191 24.95 -83.97 16.85
C ALA A 191 25.64 -83.58 15.54
N LEU A 192 25.69 -84.51 14.60
CA LEU A 192 25.94 -84.25 13.20
C LEU A 192 24.63 -84.50 12.48
N ALA A 193 24.13 -83.46 11.83
CA ALA A 193 23.09 -83.65 10.84
C ALA A 193 23.60 -84.58 9.71
N ASP A 194 22.70 -85.36 9.11
CA ASP A 194 23.04 -86.26 8.00
C ASP A 194 23.75 -85.49 6.86
N GLY A 195 24.87 -86.02 6.38
CA GLY A 195 25.66 -85.44 5.28
C GLY A 195 26.71 -84.39 5.69
N VAL A 196 26.83 -84.03 6.97
CA VAL A 196 27.83 -83.03 7.42
C VAL A 196 29.29 -83.50 7.23
N VAL A 197 29.51 -84.79 6.99
CA VAL A 197 30.82 -85.37 6.67
C VAL A 197 30.92 -85.60 5.16
N SER A 198 31.67 -84.73 4.48
CA SER A 198 31.96 -84.85 3.04
C SER A 198 33.31 -85.55 2.78
N THR A 199 33.53 -85.99 1.54
CA THR A 199 34.78 -86.64 1.12
C THR A 199 36.00 -85.74 1.32
N ALA A 200 35.90 -84.42 1.13
CA ALA A 200 37.01 -83.49 1.43
C ALA A 200 37.33 -83.37 2.94
N LYS A 201 36.37 -83.68 3.81
CA LYS A 201 36.55 -83.74 5.28
C LYS A 201 37.16 -85.09 5.73
N LEU A 202 37.32 -86.04 4.80
CA LEU A 202 37.96 -87.34 5.00
C LEU A 202 39.15 -87.47 4.05
N THR A 203 40.36 -87.24 4.56
CA THR A 203 41.58 -87.52 3.78
C THR A 203 41.68 -89.00 3.40
N ASP A 204 42.41 -89.34 2.33
CA ASP A 204 42.60 -90.73 1.91
C ASP A 204 43.18 -91.59 3.05
N GLY A 205 42.50 -92.70 3.36
CA GLY A 205 42.85 -93.58 4.49
C GLY A 205 42.34 -93.10 5.87
N ALA A 206 41.59 -91.99 5.96
CA ALA A 206 41.05 -91.48 7.22
C ALA A 206 40.09 -92.45 7.92
N VAL A 207 39.41 -93.33 7.17
CA VAL A 207 38.55 -94.41 7.70
C VAL A 207 39.28 -95.74 7.56
N THR A 208 39.83 -96.25 8.66
CA THR A 208 40.55 -97.54 8.75
C THR A 208 39.63 -98.64 9.28
N SER A 209 39.99 -99.92 9.09
CA SER A 209 39.18 -101.05 9.56
C SER A 209 38.87 -101.00 11.06
N ALA A 210 39.80 -100.55 11.91
CA ALA A 210 39.56 -100.36 13.35
C ALA A 210 38.59 -99.21 13.69
N LYS A 211 38.37 -98.26 12.77
CA LYS A 211 37.41 -97.16 12.91
C LYS A 211 35.99 -97.56 12.47
N LEU A 212 35.83 -98.76 11.92
CA LEU A 212 34.55 -99.34 11.56
C LEU A 212 34.22 -100.48 12.51
N ALA A 213 33.07 -100.39 13.19
CA ALA A 213 32.59 -101.50 14.00
C ALA A 213 32.26 -102.72 13.12
N ALA A 214 32.35 -103.94 13.67
CA ALA A 214 31.96 -105.15 12.95
C ALA A 214 30.53 -105.02 12.39
N SER A 215 30.35 -105.39 11.11
CA SER A 215 29.07 -105.30 10.38
C SER A 215 28.51 -103.89 10.13
N SER A 216 29.30 -102.82 10.34
CA SER A 216 28.84 -101.43 10.13
C SER A 216 28.63 -101.07 8.65
N VAL A 217 29.35 -101.72 7.72
CA VAL A 217 29.14 -101.63 6.27
C VAL A 217 28.35 -102.86 5.81
N THR A 218 27.06 -102.68 5.52
CA THR A 218 26.17 -103.74 5.03
C THR A 218 26.12 -103.76 3.51
N ALA A 219 25.62 -104.83 2.89
CA ALA A 219 25.57 -104.96 1.42
C ALA A 219 24.86 -103.77 0.72
N GLY A 220 23.82 -103.20 1.34
CA GLY A 220 23.14 -101.99 0.83
C GLY A 220 23.93 -100.68 1.00
N LYS A 221 25.05 -100.71 1.73
CA LYS A 221 25.98 -99.57 1.92
C LYS A 221 27.16 -99.60 0.95
N LEU A 222 27.28 -100.66 0.14
CA LEU A 222 28.24 -100.76 -0.96
C LEU A 222 27.50 -100.41 -2.25
N SER A 223 27.77 -99.24 -2.84
CA SER A 223 27.27 -98.91 -4.18
C SER A 223 28.15 -99.57 -5.24
N VAL A 224 27.57 -99.91 -6.41
CA VAL A 224 28.29 -100.50 -7.55
C VAL A 224 29.45 -99.61 -8.05
N ALA A 225 29.46 -98.32 -7.68
CA ALA A 225 30.56 -97.40 -8.02
C ALA A 225 31.83 -97.57 -7.16
N ALA A 226 31.83 -98.42 -6.13
CA ALA A 226 33.03 -98.75 -5.35
C ALA A 226 33.86 -99.91 -5.94
N LEU A 227 33.43 -100.47 -7.08
CA LEU A 227 34.11 -101.51 -7.84
C LEU A 227 34.99 -100.85 -8.93
N GLY A 228 36.11 -101.46 -9.32
CA GLY A 228 36.93 -100.95 -10.43
C GLY A 228 36.12 -100.81 -11.73
N SER A 229 36.64 -100.12 -12.74
CA SER A 229 35.92 -99.80 -14.00
C SER A 229 35.39 -101.00 -14.81
N ASP A 230 35.62 -102.24 -14.36
CA ASP A 230 35.10 -103.50 -14.89
C ASP A 230 34.11 -104.23 -13.95
N GLY A 231 33.71 -103.62 -12.82
CA GLY A 231 32.66 -104.12 -11.92
C GLY A 231 33.07 -105.27 -10.99
N LYS A 232 34.37 -105.56 -10.79
CA LYS A 232 34.85 -106.68 -9.95
C LYS A 232 35.39 -106.23 -8.58
N ILE A 233 35.17 -107.05 -7.54
CA ILE A 233 35.77 -106.88 -6.20
C ILE A 233 37.21 -107.44 -6.21
N PRO A 234 38.25 -106.63 -5.97
CA PRO A 234 39.64 -107.07 -6.08
C PRO A 234 40.11 -107.80 -4.81
N ALA A 235 39.49 -108.93 -4.45
CA ALA A 235 40.00 -109.89 -3.44
C ALA A 235 39.18 -111.20 -3.35
N LEU A 236 38.35 -111.53 -4.35
CA LEU A 236 37.60 -112.80 -4.35
C LEU A 236 38.55 -113.98 -4.64
N THR A 237 39.04 -114.67 -3.61
CA THR A 237 39.80 -115.91 -3.77
C THR A 237 38.87 -117.07 -4.17
N SER A 238 39.41 -118.09 -4.84
CA SER A 238 38.69 -119.26 -5.35
C SER A 238 37.81 -120.01 -4.32
N ALA A 239 38.07 -119.87 -3.02
CA ALA A 239 37.26 -120.47 -1.96
C ALA A 239 35.85 -119.84 -1.78
N TYR A 240 35.65 -118.58 -2.18
CA TYR A 240 34.38 -117.85 -2.01
C TYR A 240 33.41 -117.98 -3.20
N LEU A 241 33.89 -118.47 -4.34
CA LEU A 241 33.12 -118.58 -5.58
C LEU A 241 32.54 -119.99 -5.82
N ALA A 242 32.86 -120.98 -4.97
CA ALA A 242 32.44 -122.36 -5.16
C ALA A 242 30.97 -122.67 -4.80
N ASN A 243 30.25 -121.73 -4.16
CA ASN A 243 28.87 -121.92 -3.65
C ASN A 243 27.84 -120.90 -4.19
N LEU A 244 28.16 -120.16 -5.26
CA LEU A 244 27.20 -119.26 -5.92
C LEU A 244 26.58 -119.95 -7.15
N ASP A 245 25.29 -120.27 -7.06
CA ASP A 245 24.47 -120.76 -8.17
C ASP A 245 24.13 -119.60 -9.13
N GLY A 246 24.27 -119.83 -10.44
CA GLY A 246 24.06 -118.85 -11.52
C GLY A 246 22.62 -118.33 -11.65
N SER A 247 21.68 -118.79 -10.81
CA SER A 247 20.32 -118.29 -10.70
C SER A 247 20.22 -116.90 -10.02
N ALA A 248 21.28 -116.39 -9.39
CA ALA A 248 21.25 -115.12 -8.66
C ALA A 248 21.49 -113.84 -9.51
N LEU A 249 21.60 -113.94 -10.84
CA LEU A 249 21.86 -112.78 -11.71
C LEU A 249 20.75 -112.58 -12.77
N THR A 250 19.57 -112.12 -12.35
CA THR A 250 18.48 -111.66 -13.25
C THR A 250 17.79 -110.43 -12.65
N GLY A 251 17.76 -109.26 -13.33
CA GLY A 251 17.28 -108.05 -12.63
C GLY A 251 17.21 -106.67 -13.28
N ILE A 252 17.28 -106.52 -14.62
CA ILE A 252 16.47 -105.51 -15.37
C ILE A 252 16.92 -104.02 -15.23
N SER A 253 17.23 -103.21 -16.26
CA SER A 253 16.76 -102.94 -17.64
C SER A 253 15.61 -101.91 -17.77
N GLY A 254 15.89 -100.79 -18.45
CA GLY A 254 14.96 -100.04 -19.32
C GLY A 254 13.89 -99.14 -18.68
N GLY A 255 14.22 -97.85 -18.49
CA GLY A 255 13.25 -96.73 -18.54
C GLY A 255 12.33 -96.51 -17.33
N ALA A 256 12.72 -95.60 -16.42
CA ALA A 256 11.79 -94.76 -15.66
C ALA A 256 12.56 -93.56 -15.08
N ALA A 257 12.53 -92.44 -15.80
CA ALA A 257 12.75 -91.13 -15.20
C ALA A 257 11.52 -90.78 -14.36
N ALA A 258 11.70 -90.40 -13.10
CA ALA A 258 10.89 -89.37 -12.43
C ALA A 258 11.41 -89.12 -11.00
N ALA A 259 11.77 -87.86 -10.78
CA ALA A 259 11.75 -87.11 -9.52
C ALA A 259 12.64 -87.57 -8.35
N GLY A 260 13.63 -86.73 -8.06
CA GLY A 260 14.35 -86.75 -6.80
C GLY A 260 15.47 -85.72 -6.71
N THR A 261 15.20 -84.49 -7.18
CA THR A 261 15.86 -83.21 -6.90
C THR A 261 17.31 -83.22 -6.38
N LEU A 262 18.27 -82.80 -7.22
CA LEU A 262 19.60 -82.35 -6.80
C LEU A 262 19.60 -80.81 -6.71
N THR A 263 19.56 -80.27 -5.49
CA THR A 263 19.76 -78.84 -5.19
C THR A 263 21.13 -78.64 -4.56
N GLY A 264 21.96 -77.76 -5.13
CA GLY A 264 23.24 -77.38 -4.51
C GLY A 264 24.28 -76.80 -5.47
N THR A 265 23.95 -75.64 -6.07
CA THR A 265 24.76 -74.40 -6.07
C THR A 265 26.14 -74.32 -6.74
N THR A 266 26.49 -75.19 -7.67
CA THR A 266 27.39 -74.73 -8.76
C THR A 266 26.96 -75.37 -10.07
N LEU A 267 26.07 -74.68 -10.77
CA LEU A 267 26.04 -74.82 -12.22
C LEU A 267 27.41 -74.32 -12.68
N ALA A 268 28.29 -75.26 -13.04
CA ALA A 268 29.52 -74.92 -13.75
C ALA A 268 29.15 -73.97 -14.90
N SER A 269 30.07 -73.06 -15.26
CA SER A 269 29.92 -71.96 -16.23
C SER A 269 29.38 -72.32 -17.63
N ASN A 270 28.93 -73.56 -17.85
CA ASN A 270 28.38 -74.11 -19.09
C ASN A 270 26.96 -74.65 -18.94
N VAL A 271 26.23 -74.37 -17.85
CA VAL A 271 24.79 -74.69 -17.81
C VAL A 271 24.06 -73.64 -18.62
N VAL A 272 23.67 -74.04 -19.82
CA VAL A 272 22.75 -73.28 -20.66
C VAL A 272 21.45 -73.09 -19.85
N ALA A 273 21.21 -71.86 -19.40
CA ALA A 273 20.08 -71.44 -18.59
C ALA A 273 18.76 -71.41 -19.39
N SER A 274 18.46 -72.44 -20.16
CA SER A 274 17.20 -72.53 -20.93
C SER A 274 16.09 -73.30 -20.21
N SER A 275 16.30 -73.72 -18.95
CA SER A 275 15.38 -74.65 -18.26
C SER A 275 15.28 -74.47 -16.73
N LEU A 276 15.57 -73.28 -16.19
CA LEU A 276 15.34 -72.99 -14.77
C LEU A 276 13.90 -72.50 -14.57
N THR A 277 13.01 -73.34 -14.04
CA THR A 277 11.57 -73.06 -13.93
C THR A 277 11.11 -72.61 -12.54
N SER A 278 11.99 -72.60 -11.53
CA SER A 278 11.76 -71.91 -10.24
C SER A 278 13.08 -71.74 -9.47
N LEU A 279 13.22 -70.62 -8.76
CA LEU A 279 14.28 -70.33 -7.79
C LEU A 279 13.61 -70.11 -6.42
N GLY A 280 14.13 -70.76 -5.36
CA GLY A 280 13.73 -70.41 -3.99
C GLY A 280 14.33 -69.06 -3.55
N THR A 281 13.89 -68.54 -2.40
CA THR A 281 14.36 -67.26 -1.81
C THR A 281 15.89 -67.12 -1.86
N LEU A 282 16.38 -66.15 -2.64
CA LEU A 282 17.79 -65.75 -2.70
C LEU A 282 17.94 -64.38 -2.05
N SER A 283 18.75 -64.30 -1.00
CA SER A 283 19.23 -63.03 -0.44
C SER A 283 20.45 -62.55 -1.22
N GLY A 284 20.46 -61.29 -1.67
CA GLY A 284 21.62 -60.64 -2.27
C GLY A 284 21.93 -61.00 -3.73
N LEU A 285 20.91 -61.29 -4.55
CA LEU A 285 21.10 -61.57 -5.98
C LEU A 285 21.64 -60.34 -6.72
N THR A 286 22.88 -60.43 -7.24
CA THR A 286 23.42 -59.46 -8.21
C THR A 286 23.24 -60.01 -9.62
N VAL A 287 22.42 -59.35 -10.45
CA VAL A 287 22.30 -59.67 -11.88
C VAL A 287 23.21 -58.72 -12.67
N GLY A 288 24.40 -59.20 -13.04
CA GLY A 288 25.28 -58.47 -13.96
C GLY A 288 24.77 -58.61 -15.40
N LEU A 289 24.32 -57.51 -15.98
CA LEU A 289 23.96 -57.44 -17.40
C LEU A 289 25.18 -56.94 -18.19
N ALA A 290 25.51 -57.59 -19.30
CA ALA A 290 26.45 -57.03 -20.25
C ALA A 290 25.84 -55.80 -20.93
N ASP A 291 26.67 -54.88 -21.45
CA ASP A 291 26.19 -53.71 -22.20
C ASP A 291 25.21 -54.13 -23.32
N GLY A 292 24.01 -53.53 -23.31
CA GLY A 292 22.90 -53.85 -24.21
C GLY A 292 22.05 -55.08 -23.84
N ALA A 293 22.32 -55.79 -22.74
CA ALA A 293 21.47 -56.89 -22.26
C ALA A 293 20.33 -56.36 -21.37
N THR A 294 19.11 -56.85 -21.58
CA THR A 294 17.92 -56.47 -20.80
C THR A 294 17.55 -57.58 -19.82
N LEU A 295 17.26 -57.23 -18.56
CA LEU A 295 16.57 -58.11 -17.63
C LEU A 295 15.07 -58.02 -17.90
N THR A 296 14.50 -59.03 -18.56
CA THR A 296 13.06 -59.11 -18.79
C THR A 296 12.43 -59.89 -17.64
N VAL A 297 11.68 -59.22 -16.79
CA VAL A 297 10.76 -59.86 -15.84
C VAL A 297 9.40 -59.89 -16.54
N ASP A 298 9.00 -61.05 -17.04
CA ASP A 298 7.72 -61.23 -17.74
C ASP A 298 6.65 -61.70 -16.74
N GLY A 299 5.51 -61.01 -16.70
CA GLY A 299 4.37 -61.35 -15.86
C GLY A 299 3.38 -62.19 -16.65
N ASP A 300 3.10 -63.39 -16.19
CA ASP A 300 2.07 -64.22 -16.80
C ASP A 300 0.66 -63.64 -16.56
N GLY A 301 -0.16 -63.66 -17.61
CA GLY A 301 -1.41 -62.90 -17.67
C GLY A 301 -2.39 -63.17 -16.52
N SER A 302 -2.82 -62.08 -15.88
CA SER A 302 -4.00 -61.83 -15.03
C SER A 302 -4.51 -62.93 -14.06
N PRO A 303 -4.74 -62.62 -12.75
CA PRO A 303 -4.63 -61.33 -12.07
C PRO A 303 -3.72 -61.27 -10.82
N THR A 304 -3.19 -60.07 -10.55
CA THR A 304 -2.98 -59.40 -9.24
C THR A 304 -1.72 -59.62 -8.39
N THR A 305 -0.55 -59.94 -8.97
CA THR A 305 0.71 -59.80 -8.22
C THR A 305 1.67 -58.85 -8.92
N ASP A 306 2.23 -57.93 -8.14
CA ASP A 306 3.24 -56.98 -8.59
C ASP A 306 4.42 -57.72 -9.22
N LEU A 307 4.78 -57.31 -10.43
CA LEU A 307 5.85 -57.92 -11.23
C LEU A 307 7.23 -57.79 -10.56
N PHE A 308 7.36 -56.79 -9.69
CA PHE A 308 8.56 -56.46 -8.93
C PHE A 308 8.15 -55.71 -7.65
N GLU A 309 8.11 -56.41 -6.52
CA GLU A 309 7.82 -55.84 -5.20
C GLU A 309 9.12 -55.69 -4.41
N ILE A 310 9.44 -54.48 -3.96
CA ILE A 310 10.46 -54.23 -2.94
C ILE A 310 9.69 -54.07 -1.63
N GLY A 311 9.67 -55.14 -0.83
CA GLY A 311 8.69 -55.37 0.24
C GLY A 311 8.66 -54.38 1.42
N ASP A 312 7.64 -54.56 2.26
CA ASP A 312 7.22 -53.79 3.46
C ASP A 312 8.21 -53.73 4.65
N GLY A 313 9.45 -54.17 4.46
CA GLY A 313 10.40 -54.47 5.54
C GLY A 313 11.43 -53.39 5.87
N ASP A 314 11.49 -52.30 5.09
CA ASP A 314 12.45 -51.22 5.38
C ASP A 314 12.02 -50.43 6.62
N THR A 315 12.58 -50.83 7.76
CA THR A 315 12.42 -50.17 9.06
C THR A 315 13.61 -49.28 9.40
N SER A 316 14.42 -48.92 8.39
CA SER A 316 15.62 -48.09 8.57
C SER A 316 15.27 -46.76 9.25
N ALA A 317 15.68 -46.62 10.50
CA ALA A 317 15.63 -45.36 11.25
C ALA A 317 16.73 -44.36 10.81
N THR A 318 17.44 -44.63 9.71
CA THR A 318 18.63 -43.90 9.27
C THR A 318 18.29 -43.06 8.04
N ASN A 319 18.42 -41.73 8.15
CA ASN A 319 18.28 -40.83 6.98
C ASN A 319 19.24 -41.26 5.87
N GLY A 320 18.71 -41.49 4.65
CA GLY A 320 19.50 -41.78 3.44
C GLY A 320 19.72 -43.27 3.13
N VAL A 321 18.95 -44.18 3.73
CA VAL A 321 18.82 -45.57 3.24
C VAL A 321 17.51 -45.66 2.48
N ASP A 322 17.59 -45.75 1.15
CA ASP A 322 16.44 -45.82 0.28
C ASP A 322 16.06 -47.28 0.00
N ALA A 323 14.77 -47.60 0.06
CA ALA A 323 14.26 -48.91 -0.35
C ALA A 323 14.57 -49.21 -1.84
N LEU A 324 14.65 -48.16 -2.67
CA LEU A 324 15.00 -48.23 -4.09
C LEU A 324 15.81 -46.99 -4.51
N SER A 325 17.04 -47.19 -4.98
CA SER A 325 17.87 -46.15 -5.60
C SER A 325 18.25 -46.57 -7.02
N ILE A 326 17.93 -45.73 -8.01
CA ILE A 326 18.31 -45.92 -9.42
C ILE A 326 19.32 -44.83 -9.77
N ASP A 327 20.61 -45.16 -9.73
CA ASP A 327 21.72 -44.24 -10.02
C ASP A 327 22.36 -44.57 -11.38
N PHE A 328 22.45 -43.56 -12.25
CA PHE A 328 23.11 -43.67 -13.55
C PHE A 328 24.27 -42.67 -13.60
N GLY A 329 25.50 -43.19 -13.59
CA GLY A 329 26.69 -42.38 -13.86
C GLY A 329 26.77 -42.00 -15.33
N VAL A 330 26.19 -40.86 -15.73
CA VAL A 330 26.39 -40.29 -17.06
C VAL A 330 27.74 -39.58 -17.14
N ALA A 331 28.60 -40.02 -18.07
CA ALA A 331 29.90 -39.40 -18.31
C ALA A 331 29.74 -38.06 -19.06
N ALA A 332 30.68 -37.12 -18.88
CA ALA A 332 30.66 -35.85 -19.59
C ALA A 332 30.61 -36.06 -21.12
N GLY A 333 29.60 -35.49 -21.79
CA GLY A 333 29.43 -35.55 -23.25
C GLY A 333 28.54 -36.68 -23.79
N THR A 334 27.89 -37.47 -22.92
CA THR A 334 26.90 -38.49 -23.35
C THR A 334 25.47 -38.01 -23.12
N SER A 335 24.56 -38.30 -24.06
CA SER A 335 23.11 -38.16 -23.89
C SER A 335 22.49 -39.50 -23.52
N GLY A 336 21.53 -39.53 -22.60
CA GLY A 336 20.76 -40.73 -22.29
C GLY A 336 19.62 -40.44 -21.32
N GLU A 337 18.57 -41.28 -21.37
CA GLU A 337 17.41 -41.24 -20.50
C GLU A 337 17.59 -42.22 -19.33
N ALA A 338 17.54 -41.71 -18.10
CA ALA A 338 17.64 -42.55 -16.89
C ALA A 338 16.42 -43.49 -16.74
N LEU A 339 15.24 -43.01 -17.10
CA LEU A 339 14.01 -43.79 -17.05
C LEU A 339 13.13 -43.40 -18.24
N ASP A 340 12.87 -44.36 -19.12
CA ASP A 340 11.91 -44.21 -20.23
C ASP A 340 10.70 -45.13 -19.97
N ILE A 341 9.52 -44.53 -19.84
CA ILE A 341 8.24 -45.24 -19.68
C ILE A 341 7.44 -45.01 -20.96
N THR A 342 7.64 -45.90 -21.94
CA THR A 342 6.91 -45.88 -23.21
C THR A 342 5.83 -46.97 -23.23
N SER A 343 4.59 -46.59 -23.56
CA SER A 343 3.48 -47.53 -23.76
C SER A 343 2.73 -47.25 -25.06
N THR A 344 2.24 -48.30 -25.72
CA THR A 344 1.32 -48.17 -26.86
C THR A 344 -0.10 -48.41 -26.35
N ILE A 345 -0.88 -47.35 -26.19
CA ILE A 345 -2.26 -47.46 -25.71
C ILE A 345 -3.18 -47.72 -26.92
N GLY A 346 -3.95 -48.81 -26.86
CA GLY A 346 -4.94 -49.18 -27.88
C GLY A 346 -6.19 -48.31 -27.86
N ALA A 347 -7.21 -48.68 -28.64
CA ALA A 347 -8.51 -48.02 -28.57
C ALA A 347 -9.12 -48.19 -27.16
N GLN A 348 -9.43 -47.07 -26.52
CA GLN A 348 -10.10 -47.07 -25.21
C GLN A 348 -11.62 -47.00 -25.38
N ASP A 349 -12.35 -47.75 -24.55
CA ASP A 349 -13.77 -47.59 -24.30
C ASP A 349 -14.01 -46.74 -23.02
N SER A 350 -15.27 -46.43 -22.73
CA SER A 350 -15.64 -45.58 -21.59
C SER A 350 -15.40 -46.17 -20.18
N SER A 351 -14.80 -47.36 -20.08
CA SER A 351 -14.42 -47.99 -18.81
C SER A 351 -12.90 -48.14 -18.61
N ASP A 352 -12.09 -47.83 -19.62
CA ASP A 352 -10.65 -47.94 -19.56
C ASP A 352 -10.01 -46.79 -18.75
N SER A 353 -8.96 -47.12 -17.98
CA SER A 353 -8.13 -46.16 -17.25
C SER A 353 -6.68 -46.60 -17.33
N PHE A 354 -5.79 -45.70 -17.71
CA PHE A 354 -4.35 -45.94 -17.80
C PHE A 354 -3.59 -44.89 -16.98
N ILE A 355 -2.71 -45.35 -16.08
CA ILE A 355 -1.87 -44.50 -15.24
C ILE A 355 -0.42 -44.94 -15.46
N ALA A 356 0.43 -44.04 -15.97
CA ALA A 356 1.84 -44.34 -16.24
C ALA A 356 2.69 -44.34 -14.96
N LEU A 357 2.34 -43.48 -14.00
CA LEU A 357 2.97 -43.40 -12.69
C LEU A 357 1.88 -43.11 -11.66
N ASP A 358 1.72 -44.00 -10.69
CA ASP A 358 0.79 -43.85 -9.57
C ASP A 358 1.57 -43.79 -8.26
N VAL A 359 1.40 -42.72 -7.49
CA VAL A 359 2.09 -42.50 -6.20
C VAL A 359 1.02 -42.37 -5.12
N ASN A 360 0.68 -43.49 -4.49
CA ASN A 360 -0.31 -43.56 -3.42
C ASN A 360 0.35 -43.66 -2.05
N LEU A 361 0.21 -42.60 -1.25
CA LEU A 361 0.68 -42.56 0.14
C LEU A 361 -0.52 -42.69 1.07
N THR A 362 -0.70 -43.87 1.68
CA THR A 362 -1.85 -44.18 2.56
C THR A 362 -1.42 -44.50 4.00
N GLY A 363 -2.31 -44.31 4.98
CA GLY A 363 -2.16 -44.87 6.32
C GLY A 363 -1.23 -44.12 7.29
N ALA A 364 -0.67 -42.97 6.93
CA ALA A 364 0.26 -42.27 7.80
C ALA A 364 -0.48 -41.48 8.93
N ASN A 365 -0.30 -41.94 10.17
CA ASN A 365 -0.78 -41.25 11.37
C ASN A 365 0.22 -40.14 11.76
N HIS A 366 0.00 -38.90 11.31
CA HIS A 366 0.88 -37.75 11.60
C HIS A 366 0.64 -37.16 13.00
N THR A 367 0.68 -37.97 14.05
CA THR A 367 0.64 -37.48 15.43
C THR A 367 2.02 -36.97 15.84
N GLY A 368 2.28 -35.68 15.67
CA GLY A 368 3.54 -35.02 16.01
C GLY A 368 3.62 -33.57 15.50
N VAL A 369 4.67 -32.84 15.86
CA VAL A 369 5.02 -31.55 15.22
C VAL A 369 6.16 -31.80 14.23
N SER A 370 6.12 -31.18 13.04
CA SER A 370 7.16 -31.25 11.98
C SER A 370 7.18 -32.50 11.09
N ASN A 371 6.07 -33.22 10.92
CA ASN A 371 5.99 -34.27 9.89
C ASN A 371 5.91 -33.64 8.49
N VAL A 372 6.78 -34.07 7.57
CA VAL A 372 6.76 -33.70 6.15
C VAL A 372 6.55 -34.98 5.34
N ILE A 373 5.60 -34.97 4.41
CA ILE A 373 5.42 -36.01 3.41
C ILE A 373 5.58 -35.36 2.04
N THR A 374 6.40 -35.93 1.18
CA THR A 374 6.59 -35.48 -0.19
C THR A 374 6.32 -36.65 -1.12
N GLY A 375 5.41 -36.48 -2.08
CA GLY A 375 5.12 -37.51 -3.09
C GLY A 375 6.18 -37.56 -4.19
N LEU A 376 6.49 -36.39 -4.77
CA LEU A 376 7.54 -36.21 -5.76
C LEU A 376 8.41 -35.03 -5.33
N ASP A 377 9.71 -35.27 -5.14
CA ASP A 377 10.71 -34.25 -4.88
C ASP A 377 11.61 -34.10 -6.11
N LEU A 378 11.64 -32.90 -6.69
CA LEU A 378 12.49 -32.57 -7.84
C LEU A 378 13.61 -31.65 -7.35
N ALA A 379 14.78 -32.24 -7.10
CA ALA A 379 15.92 -31.54 -6.52
C ALA A 379 16.49 -30.46 -7.45
N LEU A 380 17.21 -29.51 -6.86
CA LEU A 380 17.93 -28.45 -7.58
C LEU A 380 19.05 -29.04 -8.45
N THR A 381 19.16 -28.56 -9.68
CA THR A 381 20.32 -28.80 -10.54
C THR A 381 21.39 -27.73 -10.31
N THR A 382 22.65 -28.03 -10.63
CA THR A 382 23.70 -27.00 -10.70
C THR A 382 23.51 -26.18 -11.96
N PRO A 383 23.18 -24.87 -11.87
CA PRO A 383 22.96 -24.05 -13.06
C PRO A 383 24.24 -23.90 -13.87
N ASP A 384 24.14 -24.04 -15.19
CA ASP A 384 25.23 -23.82 -16.14
C ASP A 384 24.75 -22.88 -17.26
N ALA A 385 25.61 -21.99 -17.76
CA ALA A 385 25.16 -20.94 -18.69
C ALA A 385 24.83 -21.49 -20.10
N GLU A 386 25.32 -22.68 -20.40
CA GLU A 386 25.20 -23.35 -21.69
C GLU A 386 24.05 -24.37 -21.74
N SER A 387 23.35 -24.58 -20.62
CA SER A 387 22.31 -25.60 -20.47
C SER A 387 20.92 -24.98 -20.25
N THR A 388 19.88 -25.68 -20.72
CA THR A 388 18.48 -25.35 -20.42
C THR A 388 17.94 -26.41 -19.47
N GLU A 389 17.74 -26.07 -18.21
CA GLU A 389 17.20 -26.99 -17.21
C GLU A 389 15.67 -26.92 -17.17
N SER A 390 15.00 -28.04 -17.47
CA SER A 390 13.55 -28.20 -17.31
C SER A 390 13.28 -29.40 -16.41
N ALA A 391 12.67 -29.19 -15.25
CA ALA A 391 12.34 -30.29 -14.34
C ALA A 391 11.12 -31.11 -14.80
N ILE A 392 10.13 -30.44 -15.42
CA ILE A 392 8.94 -31.08 -16.00
C ILE A 392 8.67 -30.45 -17.36
N ILE A 393 8.53 -31.28 -18.39
CA ILE A 393 8.08 -30.87 -19.73
C ILE A 393 6.83 -31.68 -20.06
N ILE A 394 5.74 -31.01 -20.41
CA ILE A 394 4.48 -31.65 -20.80
C ILE A 394 4.27 -31.39 -22.29
N GLY A 395 4.16 -32.47 -23.08
CA GLY A 395 3.95 -32.39 -24.52
C GLY A 395 2.57 -31.88 -24.91
N GLY A 396 2.28 -31.82 -26.22
CA GLY A 396 0.96 -31.45 -26.71
C GLY A 396 -0.10 -32.56 -26.53
N ASN A 397 -1.36 -32.20 -26.77
CA ASN A 397 -2.54 -33.10 -26.77
C ASN A 397 -3.01 -33.63 -25.41
N TRP A 398 -2.50 -33.08 -24.30
CA TRP A 398 -3.11 -33.29 -22.99
C TRP A 398 -4.27 -32.33 -22.79
N ASP A 399 -5.43 -32.83 -22.36
CA ASP A 399 -6.57 -31.98 -22.01
C ASP A 399 -6.28 -31.15 -20.74
N ASN A 400 -5.64 -31.77 -19.75
CA ASN A 400 -5.18 -31.13 -18.52
C ASN A 400 -3.71 -31.48 -18.29
N SER A 401 -2.85 -30.47 -18.19
CA SER A 401 -1.43 -30.69 -17.86
C SER A 401 -1.21 -30.96 -16.37
N VAL A 402 -1.91 -30.23 -15.50
CA VAL A 402 -1.90 -30.40 -14.04
C VAL A 402 -3.33 -30.26 -13.54
N SER A 403 -3.80 -31.21 -12.73
CA SER A 403 -5.13 -31.20 -12.11
C SER A 403 -5.00 -31.35 -10.59
N ILE A 404 -5.62 -30.44 -9.84
CA ILE A 404 -5.61 -30.45 -8.37
C ILE A 404 -7.06 -30.56 -7.90
N ALA A 405 -7.46 -31.75 -7.46
CA ALA A 405 -8.83 -32.00 -6.99
C ALA A 405 -9.16 -31.24 -5.68
N SER A 406 -8.16 -31.02 -4.84
CA SER A 406 -8.25 -30.24 -3.60
C SER A 406 -6.88 -29.70 -3.21
N GLY A 407 -6.80 -28.47 -2.71
CA GLY A 407 -5.55 -27.81 -2.32
C GLY A 407 -5.23 -26.59 -3.18
N GLU A 408 -3.94 -26.29 -3.34
CA GLU A 408 -3.44 -25.11 -4.08
C GLU A 408 -2.20 -25.50 -4.89
N MET A 409 -2.00 -24.82 -6.03
CA MET A 409 -0.70 -24.75 -6.69
C MET A 409 0.08 -23.56 -6.15
N LEU A 410 1.13 -23.81 -5.35
CA LEU A 410 1.93 -22.76 -4.72
C LEU A 410 3.19 -22.43 -5.54
N PHE A 411 3.42 -21.14 -5.82
CA PHE A 411 4.66 -20.62 -6.40
C PHE A 411 5.31 -19.64 -5.41
N SER A 412 6.28 -20.09 -4.61
CA SER A 412 6.79 -19.32 -3.45
C SER A 412 8.20 -18.72 -3.62
N GLY A 413 8.95 -19.12 -4.65
CA GLY A 413 10.33 -18.67 -4.89
C GLY A 413 10.67 -18.33 -6.36
N GLY A 414 9.70 -18.44 -7.28
CA GLY A 414 9.88 -18.18 -8.71
C GLY A 414 8.71 -17.40 -9.31
N ASN A 415 8.75 -17.16 -10.62
CA ASN A 415 7.71 -16.42 -11.36
C ASN A 415 6.78 -17.38 -12.11
N LEU A 416 5.49 -17.06 -12.18
CA LEU A 416 4.62 -17.55 -13.25
C LEU A 416 4.83 -16.67 -14.48
N GLN A 417 5.48 -17.20 -15.51
CA GLN A 417 5.77 -16.48 -16.75
C GLN A 417 4.90 -17.02 -17.88
N LEU A 418 4.17 -16.11 -18.53
CA LEU A 418 3.44 -16.38 -19.78
C LEU A 418 4.11 -15.55 -20.89
N ASN A 419 4.33 -16.16 -22.05
CA ASN A 419 4.82 -15.42 -23.22
C ASN A 419 3.78 -14.41 -23.69
N ASP A 420 4.20 -13.41 -24.46
CA ASP A 420 3.28 -12.43 -25.02
C ASP A 420 2.11 -13.11 -25.75
N SER A 421 0.91 -12.53 -25.57
CA SER A 421 -0.36 -13.02 -26.13
C SER A 421 -0.89 -14.34 -25.56
N ILE A 422 -0.26 -14.89 -24.52
CA ILE A 422 -0.82 -16.02 -23.76
C ILE A 422 -1.62 -15.49 -22.57
N ASN A 423 -2.90 -15.87 -22.49
CA ASN A 423 -3.80 -15.43 -21.42
C ASN A 423 -3.55 -16.25 -20.15
N LEU A 424 -3.49 -15.56 -19.00
CA LEU A 424 -3.91 -16.17 -17.74
C LEU A 424 -5.44 -16.12 -17.70
N THR A 425 -6.10 -17.27 -17.63
CA THR A 425 -7.57 -17.35 -17.58
C THR A 425 -8.01 -17.82 -16.20
N VAL A 426 -9.10 -17.23 -15.69
CA VAL A 426 -9.73 -17.60 -14.41
C VAL A 426 -11.23 -17.72 -14.62
N GLY A 427 -11.81 -18.82 -14.13
CA GLY A 427 -13.22 -19.14 -14.33
C GLY A 427 -13.47 -20.08 -15.51
N THR A 428 -14.65 -20.68 -15.57
CA THR A 428 -15.02 -21.60 -16.65
C THR A 428 -15.39 -20.82 -17.90
N GLY A 429 -14.69 -21.05 -19.01
CA GLY A 429 -14.94 -20.31 -20.25
C GLY A 429 -14.26 -18.94 -20.30
N ASP A 430 -13.15 -18.78 -19.57
CA ASP A 430 -12.28 -17.60 -19.59
C ASP A 430 -12.95 -16.30 -19.11
N ASP A 431 -13.71 -16.38 -18.01
CA ASP A 431 -14.47 -15.25 -17.44
C ASP A 431 -13.60 -14.01 -17.15
N LEU A 432 -12.41 -14.22 -16.60
CA LEU A 432 -11.38 -13.20 -16.41
C LEU A 432 -10.12 -13.60 -17.19
N THR A 433 -9.59 -12.67 -17.97
CA THR A 433 -8.31 -12.84 -18.67
C THR A 433 -7.33 -11.72 -18.33
N ILE A 434 -6.07 -12.09 -18.15
CA ILE A 434 -4.95 -11.16 -17.99
C ILE A 434 -3.91 -11.51 -19.06
N VAL A 435 -3.56 -10.54 -19.91
CA VAL A 435 -2.63 -10.74 -21.02
C VAL A 435 -1.73 -9.53 -21.24
N HIS A 436 -0.47 -9.80 -21.56
CA HIS A 436 0.45 -8.82 -22.11
C HIS A 436 0.60 -9.07 -23.61
N ASN A 437 0.35 -8.06 -24.45
CA ASN A 437 0.37 -8.21 -25.92
C ASN A 437 1.65 -7.63 -26.57
N GLY A 438 2.73 -7.54 -25.79
CA GLY A 438 4.00 -6.91 -26.16
C GLY A 438 4.02 -5.39 -25.98
N THR A 439 2.86 -4.72 -25.92
CA THR A 439 2.76 -3.25 -25.72
C THR A 439 1.96 -2.89 -24.48
N ASN A 440 0.80 -3.53 -24.29
CA ASN A 440 -0.16 -3.22 -23.24
C ASN A 440 -0.43 -4.48 -22.39
N THR A 441 -0.64 -4.26 -21.09
CA THR A 441 -1.33 -5.23 -20.23
C THR A 441 -2.82 -4.95 -20.29
N VAL A 442 -3.63 -5.99 -20.54
CA VAL A 442 -5.08 -5.90 -20.57
C VAL A 442 -5.65 -6.89 -19.56
N ILE A 443 -6.51 -6.38 -18.67
CA ILE A 443 -7.32 -7.19 -17.76
C ILE A 443 -8.77 -7.09 -18.26
N THR A 444 -9.35 -8.21 -18.68
CA THR A 444 -10.70 -8.25 -19.25
C THR A 444 -11.62 -9.11 -18.40
N SER A 445 -12.73 -8.53 -17.95
CA SER A 445 -13.85 -9.27 -17.36
C SER A 445 -14.90 -9.48 -18.45
N ALA A 446 -15.04 -10.71 -18.94
CA ALA A 446 -16.03 -11.08 -19.97
C ALA A 446 -17.43 -11.28 -19.37
N THR A 447 -17.49 -11.69 -18.11
CA THR A 447 -18.73 -11.93 -17.36
C THR A 447 -18.72 -11.11 -16.07
N GLY A 448 -19.80 -10.35 -15.79
CA GLY A 448 -19.96 -9.61 -14.53
C GLY A 448 -19.11 -8.31 -14.42
N ASN A 449 -18.97 -7.82 -13.19
CA ASN A 449 -18.21 -6.59 -12.88
C ASN A 449 -16.78 -6.94 -12.41
N LEU A 450 -15.80 -6.12 -12.80
CA LEU A 450 -14.48 -6.13 -12.17
C LEU A 450 -14.50 -5.25 -10.90
N ASN A 451 -14.67 -5.86 -9.73
CA ASN A 451 -14.61 -5.15 -8.45
C ASN A 451 -13.18 -5.08 -7.91
N ILE A 452 -12.64 -3.88 -7.71
CA ILE A 452 -11.38 -3.63 -7.00
C ILE A 452 -11.73 -3.06 -5.62
N ASP A 453 -11.74 -3.91 -4.59
CA ASP A 453 -12.12 -3.54 -3.22
C ASP A 453 -10.94 -3.72 -2.26
N ASN A 454 -10.59 -2.66 -1.52
CA ASN A 454 -9.58 -2.70 -0.46
C ASN A 454 -10.28 -2.58 0.90
N THR A 455 -10.37 -3.70 1.59
CA THR A 455 -11.05 -3.81 2.89
C THR A 455 -10.14 -3.51 4.09
N ASN A 456 -8.84 -3.24 3.86
CA ASN A 456 -7.91 -2.91 4.94
C ASN A 456 -8.16 -1.49 5.45
N THR A 457 -8.73 -1.36 6.64
CA THR A 457 -9.06 -0.08 7.31
C THR A 457 -7.90 0.90 7.48
N THR A 458 -6.65 0.44 7.37
CA THR A 458 -5.43 1.27 7.50
C THR A 458 -4.70 1.49 6.18
N GLY A 459 -5.09 0.78 5.11
CA GLY A 459 -4.41 0.82 3.81
C GLY A 459 -5.19 1.65 2.77
N THR A 460 -4.48 2.23 1.80
CA THR A 460 -5.08 2.98 0.68
C THR A 460 -4.96 2.21 -0.64
N THR A 461 -5.99 2.28 -1.50
CA THR A 461 -5.86 1.89 -2.91
C THR A 461 -5.12 2.98 -3.67
N LEU A 462 -3.93 2.68 -4.20
CA LEU A 462 -3.05 3.67 -4.84
C LEU A 462 -2.90 3.39 -6.33
N PHE A 463 -3.17 4.40 -7.16
CA PHE A 463 -2.78 4.42 -8.57
C PHE A 463 -1.63 5.41 -8.74
N THR A 464 -0.41 4.90 -8.94
CA THR A 464 0.80 5.73 -9.10
C THR A 464 1.11 5.95 -10.57
N LEU A 465 1.29 7.21 -10.96
CA LEU A 465 1.69 7.59 -12.31
C LEU A 465 3.21 7.81 -12.38
N GLY A 466 3.84 7.47 -13.51
CA GLY A 466 5.30 7.38 -13.63
C GLY A 466 6.06 8.71 -13.59
N THR A 467 5.38 9.84 -13.82
CA THR A 467 5.99 11.18 -13.72
C THR A 467 4.97 12.21 -13.24
N ASP A 468 5.42 13.24 -12.52
CA ASP A 468 4.60 14.40 -12.16
C ASP A 468 4.45 15.40 -13.33
N THR A 469 4.17 14.86 -14.51
CA THR A 469 4.02 15.64 -15.75
C THR A 469 2.67 15.33 -16.40
N THR A 470 2.37 16.05 -17.47
CA THR A 470 1.18 15.75 -18.28
C THR A 470 1.34 14.53 -19.18
N ALA A 471 2.49 13.85 -19.18
CA ALA A 471 2.79 12.73 -20.08
C ALA A 471 2.19 11.39 -19.61
N THR A 472 1.95 11.23 -18.31
CA THR A 472 1.32 10.04 -17.73
C THR A 472 -0.05 10.40 -17.16
N ALA A 473 -1.06 9.55 -17.36
CA ALA A 473 -2.43 9.80 -16.86
C ALA A 473 -3.12 8.49 -16.46
N LEU A 474 -4.03 8.59 -15.48
CA LEU A 474 -5.10 7.61 -15.30
C LEU A 474 -6.28 8.07 -16.15
N VAL A 475 -6.75 7.23 -17.06
CA VAL A 475 -7.77 7.58 -18.05
C VAL A 475 -8.93 6.57 -17.98
N ILE A 476 -10.15 7.10 -17.99
CA ILE A 476 -11.37 6.32 -18.22
C ILE A 476 -11.82 6.61 -19.65
N GLU A 477 -11.76 5.59 -20.50
CA GLU A 477 -12.16 5.66 -21.91
C GLU A 477 -13.52 4.98 -22.13
N ASN A 478 -14.23 5.40 -23.18
CA ASN A 478 -15.34 4.61 -23.71
C ASN A 478 -14.81 3.50 -24.65
N ASN A 479 -15.69 2.58 -25.06
CA ASN A 479 -15.35 1.49 -26.00
C ASN A 479 -14.93 1.95 -27.41
N SER A 480 -14.96 3.25 -27.70
CA SER A 480 -14.43 3.83 -28.94
C SER A 480 -13.03 4.43 -28.76
N GLY A 481 -12.41 4.29 -27.58
CA GLY A 481 -11.10 4.85 -27.26
C GLY A 481 -11.10 6.37 -27.04
N THR A 482 -12.25 6.94 -26.65
CA THR A 482 -12.34 8.36 -26.28
C THR A 482 -12.23 8.52 -24.77
N ASP A 483 -11.23 9.27 -24.32
CA ASP A 483 -11.08 9.70 -22.92
C ASP A 483 -12.33 10.46 -22.45
N LEU A 484 -12.98 10.00 -21.40
CA LEU A 484 -14.12 10.68 -20.77
C LEU A 484 -13.71 11.43 -19.50
N PHE A 485 -12.81 10.84 -18.73
CA PHE A 485 -12.34 11.36 -17.44
C PHE A 485 -10.87 11.00 -17.27
N SER A 486 -10.03 11.96 -16.91
CA SER A 486 -8.62 11.68 -16.70
C SER A 486 -8.00 12.47 -15.55
N PHE A 487 -7.08 11.81 -14.85
CA PHE A 487 -6.21 12.40 -13.85
C PHE A 487 -4.78 12.42 -14.39
N MET A 488 -4.25 13.61 -14.64
CA MET A 488 -2.90 13.77 -15.16
C MET A 488 -1.86 13.60 -14.06
N GLY A 489 -0.63 13.21 -14.42
CA GLY A 489 0.51 13.13 -13.49
C GLY A 489 0.81 14.46 -12.79
N SER A 490 0.46 15.59 -13.41
CA SER A 490 0.53 16.92 -12.79
C SER A 490 -0.54 17.20 -11.72
N GLY A 491 -1.43 16.24 -11.43
CA GLY A 491 -2.55 16.38 -10.49
C GLY A 491 -3.79 17.06 -11.06
N VAL A 492 -3.79 17.41 -12.35
CA VAL A 492 -4.95 18.05 -13.00
C VAL A 492 -6.02 17.01 -13.28
N LEU A 493 -7.23 17.27 -12.77
CA LEU A 493 -8.42 16.51 -13.13
C LEU A 493 -9.10 17.10 -14.37
N LYS A 494 -9.40 16.26 -15.36
CA LYS A 494 -10.11 16.62 -16.60
C LYS A 494 -11.39 15.82 -16.76
N VAL A 495 -12.44 16.51 -17.18
CA VAL A 495 -13.68 15.90 -17.68
C VAL A 495 -13.81 16.29 -19.14
N ASN A 496 -13.71 15.30 -20.01
CA ASN A 496 -13.61 15.51 -21.45
C ASN A 496 -14.99 15.44 -22.12
N PRO A 497 -15.15 16.02 -23.32
CA PRO A 497 -16.32 15.79 -24.15
C PRO A 497 -16.52 14.30 -24.45
N TYR A 498 -17.76 13.83 -24.41
CA TYR A 498 -18.10 12.44 -24.76
C TYR A 498 -18.45 12.26 -26.24
N GLY A 499 -18.34 13.33 -27.04
CA GLY A 499 -18.51 13.30 -28.49
C GLY A 499 -18.39 14.68 -29.13
N ALA A 500 -18.52 14.74 -30.46
CA ALA A 500 -18.33 15.97 -31.23
C ALA A 500 -19.62 16.79 -31.48
N SER A 501 -20.78 16.25 -31.14
CA SER A 501 -22.06 16.96 -31.31
C SER A 501 -22.22 18.09 -30.29
N SER A 502 -22.98 19.13 -30.66
CA SER A 502 -23.40 20.18 -29.73
C SER A 502 -24.07 19.57 -28.49
N GLY A 503 -23.67 20.04 -27.31
CA GLY A 503 -24.08 19.53 -26.01
C GLY A 503 -23.21 18.40 -25.44
N ASN A 504 -22.33 17.79 -26.23
CA ASN A 504 -21.53 16.64 -25.79
C ASN A 504 -20.24 17.01 -25.04
N THR A 505 -20.24 18.13 -24.32
CA THR A 505 -19.12 18.60 -23.53
C THR A 505 -19.01 17.90 -22.17
N GLY A 506 -17.83 18.01 -21.54
CA GLY A 506 -17.58 17.44 -20.22
C GLY A 506 -18.48 18.07 -19.14
N GLU A 507 -19.01 17.22 -18.27
CA GLU A 507 -19.97 17.57 -17.23
C GLU A 507 -19.68 16.80 -15.93
N ILE A 508 -19.67 17.50 -14.80
CA ILE A 508 -19.68 16.89 -13.47
C ILE A 508 -21.10 17.01 -12.92
N GLN A 509 -21.74 15.88 -12.61
CA GLN A 509 -23.10 15.81 -12.08
C GLN A 509 -23.09 15.45 -10.59
N TYR A 510 -23.86 16.18 -9.79
CA TYR A 510 -24.13 15.89 -8.38
C TYR A 510 -25.60 15.49 -8.25
N LEU A 511 -25.84 14.19 -8.13
CA LEU A 511 -27.18 13.60 -8.02
C LEU A 511 -27.83 13.95 -6.67
N GLU A 512 -29.15 14.08 -6.66
CA GLU A 512 -29.93 14.14 -5.43
C GLU A 512 -29.89 12.78 -4.70
N LEU A 513 -30.32 12.77 -3.42
CA LEU A 513 -30.44 11.53 -2.67
C LEU A 513 -31.36 10.56 -3.42
N ALA A 514 -30.91 9.32 -3.65
CA ALA A 514 -31.64 8.33 -4.46
C ALA A 514 -33.09 8.09 -4.01
N ALA A 515 -33.41 8.30 -2.72
CA ALA A 515 -34.77 8.22 -2.19
C ALA A 515 -35.71 9.33 -2.72
N ASN A 516 -35.16 10.46 -3.17
CA ASN A 516 -35.89 11.64 -3.63
C ASN A 516 -36.02 11.70 -5.17
N GLY A 517 -35.31 10.84 -5.91
CA GLY A 517 -35.37 10.77 -7.36
C GLY A 517 -33.99 10.61 -8.01
N SER A 518 -33.89 11.08 -9.26
CA SER A 518 -32.70 10.98 -10.12
C SER A 518 -32.27 12.34 -10.69
N ASN A 519 -32.75 13.44 -10.13
CA ASN A 519 -32.34 14.79 -10.55
C ASN A 519 -30.91 15.08 -10.09
N HIS A 520 -30.28 16.08 -10.70
CA HIS A 520 -28.91 16.48 -10.36
C HIS A 520 -28.68 17.99 -10.57
N VAL A 521 -27.60 18.49 -9.98
CA VAL A 521 -26.99 19.80 -10.29
C VAL A 521 -25.63 19.55 -10.94
N SER A 522 -25.27 20.30 -11.98
CA SER A 522 -24.04 20.04 -12.73
C SER A 522 -23.20 21.28 -13.00
N PHE A 523 -21.90 21.07 -13.20
CA PHE A 523 -21.01 22.01 -13.88
C PHE A 523 -20.64 21.44 -15.25
N LYS A 524 -20.85 22.24 -16.30
CA LYS A 524 -20.67 21.82 -17.69
C LYS A 524 -19.94 22.89 -18.50
N ALA A 525 -19.03 22.46 -19.38
CA ALA A 525 -18.37 23.37 -20.31
C ALA A 525 -19.33 23.80 -21.45
N PRO A 526 -19.27 25.04 -21.96
CA PRO A 526 -20.00 25.45 -23.16
C PRO A 526 -19.49 24.71 -24.41
N ASP A 527 -20.33 24.61 -25.44
CA ASP A 527 -19.98 24.00 -26.73
C ASP A 527 -18.78 24.66 -27.42
N SER A 528 -18.55 25.95 -27.19
CA SER A 528 -17.45 26.70 -27.77
C SER A 528 -16.96 27.79 -26.84
N ILE A 529 -15.64 27.90 -26.70
CA ILE A 529 -14.94 28.98 -26.00
C ILE A 529 -13.82 29.50 -26.91
N ALA A 530 -13.64 30.82 -26.96
CA ALA A 530 -12.67 31.43 -27.89
C ALA A 530 -11.20 31.26 -27.47
N SER A 531 -10.96 31.01 -26.17
CA SER A 531 -9.64 30.76 -25.60
C SER A 531 -9.79 30.07 -24.24
N ASN A 532 -8.72 29.47 -23.73
CA ASN A 532 -8.72 28.85 -22.40
C ASN A 532 -9.00 29.89 -21.32
N VAL A 533 -9.97 29.61 -20.44
CA VAL A 533 -10.31 30.47 -19.30
C VAL A 533 -10.05 29.69 -18.02
N THR A 534 -9.18 30.22 -17.15
CA THR A 534 -8.91 29.65 -15.82
C THR A 534 -9.51 30.56 -14.75
N TRP A 535 -10.54 30.07 -14.06
CA TRP A 535 -11.13 30.75 -12.92
C TRP A 535 -10.30 30.41 -11.68
N THR A 536 -9.45 31.34 -11.24
CA THR A 536 -8.60 31.14 -10.06
C THR A 536 -9.34 31.65 -8.82
N LEU A 537 -9.49 30.80 -7.79
CA LEU A 537 -10.02 31.22 -6.50
C LEU A 537 -9.10 32.28 -5.87
N PRO A 538 -9.64 33.29 -5.19
CA PRO A 538 -8.81 34.31 -4.56
C PRO A 538 -7.97 33.69 -3.44
N SER A 539 -6.74 34.19 -3.24
CA SER A 539 -5.83 33.73 -2.18
C SER A 539 -6.31 34.06 -0.75
N ALA A 540 -7.35 34.90 -0.63
CA ALA A 540 -8.07 35.21 0.60
C ALA A 540 -9.52 35.60 0.27
N ASP A 541 -10.45 35.33 1.20
CA ASP A 541 -11.84 35.77 1.12
C ASP A 541 -11.91 37.31 1.15
N SER A 542 -11.91 37.92 -0.03
CA SER A 542 -11.87 39.37 -0.20
C SER A 542 -13.12 39.81 -0.95
N SER A 543 -14.26 39.84 -0.24
CA SER A 543 -15.46 40.60 -0.57
C SER A 543 -15.78 40.69 -2.09
N GLY A 544 -15.91 39.53 -2.74
CA GLY A 544 -16.12 39.41 -4.18
C GLY A 544 -16.88 38.15 -4.62
N ALA A 545 -17.98 38.39 -5.34
CA ALA A 545 -18.73 37.53 -6.29
C ALA A 545 -19.27 36.14 -5.91
N PHE A 546 -18.77 35.45 -4.89
CA PHE A 546 -19.34 34.18 -4.43
C PHE A 546 -20.00 34.36 -3.06
N PHE A 547 -21.32 34.59 -3.03
CA PHE A 547 -22.07 34.58 -1.76
C PHE A 547 -22.51 33.15 -1.46
N SER A 548 -22.05 32.58 -0.34
CA SER A 548 -22.76 31.47 0.29
C SER A 548 -23.86 32.05 1.19
N ASP A 549 -25.10 31.60 1.03
CA ASP A 549 -26.23 32.03 1.86
C ASP A 549 -26.28 31.36 3.25
N GLY A 550 -25.23 30.60 3.62
CA GLY A 550 -25.19 29.82 4.86
C GLY A 550 -26.12 28.61 4.88
N SER A 551 -26.92 28.40 3.83
CA SER A 551 -27.79 27.23 3.61
C SER A 551 -27.24 26.31 2.51
N GLY A 552 -26.01 26.55 2.05
CA GLY A 552 -25.34 25.76 1.01
C GLY A 552 -25.53 26.28 -0.42
N ASN A 553 -26.23 27.41 -0.64
CA ASN A 553 -26.39 27.97 -1.97
C ASN A 553 -25.30 28.99 -2.27
N ILE A 554 -24.63 28.81 -3.40
CA ILE A 554 -23.69 29.79 -3.96
C ILE A 554 -24.45 30.66 -4.97
N THR A 555 -24.57 31.94 -4.71
CA THR A 555 -25.23 32.89 -5.62
C THR A 555 -24.20 33.76 -6.32
N ILE A 556 -24.15 33.69 -7.65
CA ILE A 556 -23.44 34.65 -8.51
C ILE A 556 -24.44 35.75 -8.88
N ALA A 557 -24.68 36.70 -7.95
CA ALA A 557 -25.63 37.78 -8.17
C ALA A 557 -24.92 39.08 -8.59
N ALA A 558 -25.54 39.80 -9.52
CA ALA A 558 -25.14 41.17 -9.84
C ALA A 558 -25.27 42.05 -8.58
N ILE A 559 -24.29 42.91 -8.34
CA ILE A 559 -24.34 43.88 -7.25
C ILE A 559 -25.51 44.84 -7.52
N ASP A 560 -26.36 45.09 -6.53
CA ASP A 560 -27.34 46.17 -6.60
C ASP A 560 -26.60 47.51 -6.44
N ASN A 561 -26.26 48.11 -7.57
CA ASN A 561 -25.56 49.39 -7.65
C ASN A 561 -26.33 50.49 -6.90
N SER A 562 -27.65 50.39 -6.81
CA SER A 562 -28.50 51.40 -6.18
C SER A 562 -28.38 51.43 -4.65
N LEU A 563 -27.76 50.43 -4.01
CA LEU A 563 -27.71 50.30 -2.56
C LEU A 563 -26.85 51.38 -1.88
N ALA A 564 -27.49 52.21 -1.05
CA ALA A 564 -26.83 53.12 -0.09
C ALA A 564 -27.70 53.25 1.16
N GLN A 565 -27.29 52.59 2.25
CA GLN A 565 -28.14 52.40 3.44
C GLN A 565 -27.88 53.41 4.58
N GLY A 566 -27.03 54.42 4.35
CA GLY A 566 -26.78 55.49 5.32
C GLY A 566 -27.56 56.79 5.06
N ARG A 567 -27.39 57.74 5.98
CA ARG A 567 -27.86 59.14 5.89
C ARG A 567 -26.77 60.13 6.32
N VAL A 568 -26.69 61.26 5.62
CA VAL A 568 -26.01 62.48 6.05
C VAL A 568 -26.80 63.13 7.19
N THR A 569 -26.13 63.41 8.30
CA THR A 569 -26.68 63.97 9.55
C THR A 569 -25.67 64.89 10.23
N LEU A 570 -26.14 65.71 11.17
CA LEU A 570 -25.31 66.62 11.98
C LEU A 570 -25.04 66.09 13.40
N THR A 571 -25.64 64.96 13.77
CA THR A 571 -25.45 64.33 15.09
C THR A 571 -24.81 62.96 14.94
N SER A 572 -23.63 62.77 15.52
CA SER A 572 -22.93 61.48 15.53
C SER A 572 -23.80 60.38 16.14
N GLY A 573 -23.77 59.21 15.53
CA GLY A 573 -24.56 58.03 15.86
C GLY A 573 -26.05 58.13 15.53
N THR A 574 -26.54 59.29 15.07
CA THR A 574 -27.98 59.57 14.96
C THR A 574 -28.35 59.98 13.53
N ALA A 575 -28.81 59.01 12.73
CA ALA A 575 -29.14 59.20 11.31
C ALA A 575 -30.28 60.21 11.02
N VAL A 576 -31.16 60.46 12.01
CA VAL A 576 -32.29 61.38 11.92
C VAL A 576 -32.28 62.27 13.17
N THR A 577 -31.81 63.52 13.06
CA THR A 577 -31.67 64.43 14.20
C THR A 577 -33.01 64.68 14.89
N ALA A 578 -33.09 64.52 16.21
CA ALA A 578 -34.34 64.68 16.98
C ALA A 578 -34.59 66.11 17.50
N SER A 579 -33.55 66.93 17.61
CA SER A 579 -33.60 68.32 18.08
C SER A 579 -32.94 69.26 17.08
N ASP A 580 -33.15 70.57 17.23
CA ASP A 580 -32.48 71.56 16.38
C ASP A 580 -30.97 71.53 16.60
N VAL A 581 -30.20 71.44 15.51
CA VAL A 581 -28.74 71.51 15.52
C VAL A 581 -28.31 72.74 14.75
N THR A 582 -27.95 73.78 15.49
CA THR A 582 -27.49 75.07 14.96
C THR A 582 -25.97 75.16 14.99
N GLY A 583 -25.34 75.56 13.89
CA GLY A 583 -23.91 75.84 13.85
C GLY A 583 -23.02 74.58 13.89
N ALA A 584 -23.47 73.45 13.34
CA ALA A 584 -22.68 72.23 13.29
C ALA A 584 -21.44 72.40 12.40
N THR A 585 -20.26 72.06 12.93
CA THR A 585 -18.98 72.14 12.22
C THR A 585 -18.54 70.82 11.59
N THR A 586 -19.35 69.76 11.70
CA THR A 586 -19.04 68.43 11.16
C THR A 586 -20.32 67.78 10.67
N ILE A 587 -20.23 67.10 9.52
CA ILE A 587 -21.29 66.23 9.00
C ILE A 587 -20.88 64.77 9.14
N TYR A 588 -21.87 63.90 9.29
CA TYR A 588 -21.67 62.47 9.44
C TYR A 588 -22.49 61.71 8.41
N TYR A 589 -21.94 60.63 7.85
CA TYR A 589 -22.69 59.63 7.09
C TYR A 589 -22.85 58.38 7.95
N THR A 590 -24.06 58.20 8.48
CA THR A 590 -24.38 57.25 9.55
C THR A 590 -25.25 56.11 9.00
N PRO A 591 -25.03 54.84 9.38
CA PRO A 591 -25.93 53.73 9.08
C PRO A 591 -27.39 54.02 9.50
N TYR A 592 -28.37 53.63 8.70
CA TYR A 592 -29.80 53.83 9.02
C TYR A 592 -30.67 52.60 8.71
N GLN A 593 -30.78 52.19 7.44
CA GLN A 593 -31.51 50.98 7.02
C GLN A 593 -30.58 49.77 6.83
N GLY A 594 -29.42 49.83 7.48
CA GLY A 594 -28.28 48.95 7.25
C GLY A 594 -27.00 49.76 7.13
N ASN A 595 -25.90 49.06 6.85
CA ASN A 595 -24.55 49.60 6.86
C ASN A 595 -23.79 49.28 5.56
N ARG A 596 -24.52 49.06 4.46
CA ARG A 596 -23.93 48.74 3.15
C ARG A 596 -24.10 49.88 2.15
N VAL A 597 -23.10 50.04 1.29
CA VAL A 597 -23.09 51.01 0.20
C VAL A 597 -22.32 50.46 -1.00
N ALA A 598 -22.91 50.54 -2.19
CA ALA A 598 -22.22 50.21 -3.42
C ALA A 598 -21.45 51.43 -3.93
N LEU A 599 -20.16 51.27 -4.27
CA LEU A 599 -19.29 52.30 -4.84
C LEU A 599 -18.64 51.77 -6.11
N PHE A 600 -18.47 52.62 -7.10
CA PHE A 600 -17.75 52.30 -8.33
C PHE A 600 -16.25 52.51 -8.10
N ASP A 601 -15.43 51.51 -8.43
CA ASP A 601 -13.97 51.57 -8.23
C ASP A 601 -13.21 52.18 -9.43
N GLY A 602 -13.92 52.51 -10.51
CA GLY A 602 -13.38 52.98 -11.78
C GLY A 602 -13.55 51.95 -12.91
N THR A 603 -13.76 50.69 -12.54
CA THR A 603 -13.98 49.57 -13.48
C THR A 603 -15.28 48.83 -13.20
N ARG A 604 -15.64 48.63 -11.92
CA ARG A 604 -16.76 47.80 -11.48
C ARG A 604 -17.40 48.39 -10.23
N TRP A 605 -18.65 48.01 -9.98
CA TRP A 605 -19.29 48.24 -8.69
C TRP A 605 -18.75 47.27 -7.66
N LYS A 606 -18.52 47.76 -6.45
CA LYS A 606 -18.16 46.97 -5.28
C LYS A 606 -19.04 47.36 -4.11
N LEU A 607 -19.51 46.35 -3.39
CA LEU A 607 -20.32 46.53 -2.19
C LEU A 607 -19.39 46.67 -0.98
N TYR A 608 -19.55 47.74 -0.22
CA TYR A 608 -18.80 47.99 1.00
C TYR A 608 -19.72 47.93 2.20
N THR A 609 -19.21 47.38 3.30
CA THR A 609 -19.77 47.58 4.64
C THR A 609 -19.06 48.77 5.27
N PHE A 610 -19.79 49.70 5.89
CA PHE A 610 -19.23 50.92 6.47
C PHE A 610 -19.71 51.15 7.90
N SER A 611 -18.85 51.74 8.73
CA SER A 611 -19.23 52.40 9.97
C SER A 611 -19.33 53.91 9.73
N GLU A 612 -19.94 54.66 10.66
CA GLU A 612 -20.14 56.11 10.52
C GLU A 612 -18.87 56.81 10.02
N ARG A 613 -19.02 57.66 9.00
CA ARG A 613 -17.95 58.50 8.45
C ARG A 613 -18.20 59.95 8.80
N SER A 614 -17.17 60.69 9.20
CA SER A 614 -17.26 62.10 9.57
C SER A 614 -16.49 62.98 8.60
N LEU A 615 -16.96 64.20 8.36
CA LEU A 615 -16.25 65.23 7.61
C LEU A 615 -16.38 66.59 8.32
N SER A 616 -15.25 67.16 8.72
CA SER A 616 -15.19 68.52 9.28
C SER A 616 -15.46 69.55 8.19
N LEU A 617 -16.32 70.53 8.48
CA LEU A 617 -16.59 71.67 7.62
C LEU A 617 -15.49 72.71 7.84
N GLY A 618 -14.51 72.73 6.93
CA GLY A 618 -13.35 73.64 6.95
C GLY A 618 -13.71 75.08 6.58
N THR A 619 -12.79 75.85 5.98
CA THR A 619 -13.05 77.23 5.49
C THR A 619 -13.83 77.22 4.17
N LEU A 620 -15.12 76.88 4.23
CA LEU A 620 -16.06 76.94 3.13
C LEU A 620 -16.52 78.39 2.85
N THR A 621 -17.19 78.58 1.72
CA THR A 621 -17.85 79.85 1.40
C THR A 621 -19.20 79.87 2.12
N ALA A 622 -19.44 80.90 2.93
CA ALA A 622 -20.73 81.07 3.61
C ALA A 622 -21.89 81.16 2.61
N ASP A 623 -23.08 80.73 3.03
CA ASP A 623 -24.33 80.78 2.25
C ASP A 623 -24.24 80.09 0.87
N LYS A 624 -23.46 79.00 0.77
CA LYS A 624 -23.35 78.19 -0.43
C LYS A 624 -23.80 76.75 -0.21
N ASN A 625 -24.25 76.13 -1.30
CA ASN A 625 -24.60 74.72 -1.33
C ASN A 625 -23.39 73.88 -1.73
N TYR A 626 -23.30 72.69 -1.16
CA TYR A 626 -22.25 71.70 -1.43
C TYR A 626 -22.89 70.32 -1.54
N ASP A 627 -22.57 69.58 -2.60
CA ASP A 627 -22.90 68.16 -2.68
C ASP A 627 -21.91 67.35 -1.82
N VAL A 628 -22.41 66.31 -1.17
CA VAL A 628 -21.63 65.40 -0.32
C VAL A 628 -21.47 64.08 -1.08
N PHE A 629 -20.22 63.68 -1.30
CA PHE A 629 -19.87 62.43 -1.95
C PHE A 629 -19.23 61.45 -0.97
N LEU A 630 -19.43 60.15 -1.22
CA LEU A 630 -18.72 59.05 -0.58
C LEU A 630 -17.91 58.30 -1.64
N TYR A 631 -16.66 57.96 -1.33
CA TYR A 631 -15.79 57.17 -2.20
C TYR A 631 -14.85 56.27 -1.39
N ASP A 632 -14.28 55.27 -2.05
CA ASP A 632 -13.21 54.45 -1.48
C ASP A 632 -11.85 55.13 -1.65
N ASN A 633 -11.21 55.47 -0.53
CA ASN A 633 -9.85 55.99 -0.50
C ASN A 633 -8.91 54.88 -0.05
N SER A 634 -8.49 54.04 -1.00
CA SER A 634 -7.57 52.92 -0.76
C SER A 634 -7.99 52.00 0.39
N GLY A 635 -9.26 51.60 0.43
CA GLY A 635 -9.85 50.73 1.44
C GLY A 635 -10.57 51.46 2.58
N THR A 636 -10.41 52.79 2.70
CA THR A 636 -11.11 53.61 3.70
C THR A 636 -12.17 54.47 3.05
N LEU A 637 -13.45 54.19 3.35
CA LEU A 637 -14.53 55.02 2.84
C LEU A 637 -14.44 56.44 3.42
N THR A 638 -14.49 57.44 2.53
CA THR A 638 -14.19 58.83 2.86
C THR A 638 -15.26 59.74 2.27
N LEU A 639 -15.66 60.76 3.04
CA LEU A 639 -16.58 61.81 2.58
C LEU A 639 -15.80 62.96 1.93
N GLU A 640 -16.36 63.53 0.87
CA GLU A 640 -15.82 64.67 0.13
C GLU A 640 -16.95 65.67 -0.16
N LEU A 641 -16.68 66.98 -0.07
CA LEU A 641 -17.61 68.00 -0.58
C LEU A 641 -17.27 68.38 -2.03
N SER A 642 -18.28 68.75 -2.81
CA SER A 642 -18.09 69.40 -4.11
C SER A 642 -17.40 70.76 -3.96
N ALA A 643 -17.07 71.39 -5.09
CA ALA A 643 -16.92 72.85 -5.14
C ALA A 643 -18.23 73.55 -4.73
N ALA A 644 -18.12 74.77 -4.20
CA ALA A 644 -19.27 75.59 -3.85
C ALA A 644 -20.15 75.79 -5.09
N TRP A 645 -21.45 75.55 -4.97
CA TRP A 645 -22.38 75.83 -6.06
C TRP A 645 -22.29 77.29 -6.50
N THR A 646 -22.31 77.51 -7.81
CA THR A 646 -22.16 78.85 -8.42
C THR A 646 -23.22 79.81 -7.88
N ASN A 647 -24.45 79.34 -7.73
CA ASN A 647 -25.57 80.04 -7.10
C ASN A 647 -26.49 79.05 -6.37
N ASP A 648 -27.60 79.52 -5.81
CA ASP A 648 -28.50 78.71 -5.00
C ASP A 648 -29.14 77.51 -5.74
N THR A 649 -29.12 77.47 -7.07
CA THR A 649 -29.77 76.44 -7.89
C THR A 649 -28.85 75.75 -8.90
N THR A 650 -27.62 76.25 -9.08
CA THR A 650 -26.69 75.79 -10.11
C THR A 650 -25.40 75.24 -9.49
N ARG A 651 -25.13 73.96 -9.76
CA ARG A 651 -23.89 73.28 -9.35
C ARG A 651 -22.66 73.84 -10.03
N ALA A 652 -21.53 73.88 -9.31
CA ALA A 652 -20.21 74.08 -9.91
C ALA A 652 -19.65 72.76 -10.45
N ASP A 653 -19.70 71.70 -9.65
CA ASP A 653 -19.37 70.34 -10.08
C ASP A 653 -20.63 69.65 -10.63
N ALA A 654 -20.65 69.34 -11.92
CA ALA A 654 -21.77 68.62 -12.53
C ALA A 654 -21.87 67.17 -12.00
N LEU A 655 -23.09 66.62 -12.01
CA LEU A 655 -23.33 65.20 -11.73
C LEU A 655 -23.39 64.40 -13.04
N ALA A 656 -22.99 63.14 -12.98
CA ALA A 656 -23.16 62.14 -14.03
C ALA A 656 -23.91 60.92 -13.48
N THR A 657 -24.29 60.00 -14.37
CA THR A 657 -24.91 58.72 -13.99
C THR A 657 -23.98 57.58 -14.37
N GLN A 658 -23.60 56.75 -13.39
CA GLN A 658 -22.91 55.47 -13.62
C GLN A 658 -23.91 54.36 -13.27
N ASP A 659 -24.29 53.54 -14.25
CA ASP A 659 -25.22 52.41 -14.07
C ASP A 659 -26.47 52.72 -13.21
N GLY A 660 -27.08 53.88 -13.44
CA GLY A 660 -28.27 54.35 -12.73
C GLY A 660 -28.02 55.07 -11.39
N VAL A 661 -26.76 55.22 -10.95
CA VAL A 661 -26.38 55.92 -9.71
C VAL A 661 -25.76 57.27 -10.01
N ARG A 662 -26.17 58.32 -9.27
CA ARG A 662 -25.60 59.67 -9.40
C ARG A 662 -24.21 59.74 -8.78
N VAL A 663 -23.25 60.19 -9.58
CA VAL A 663 -21.83 60.33 -9.24
C VAL A 663 -21.28 61.69 -9.66
N LYS A 664 -20.10 62.08 -9.16
CA LYS A 664 -19.41 63.31 -9.59
C LYS A 664 -18.98 63.16 -11.05
N SER A 665 -19.34 64.13 -11.90
CA SER A 665 -18.92 64.12 -13.30
C SER A 665 -17.40 64.24 -13.41
N GLY A 666 -16.79 63.44 -14.28
CA GLY A 666 -15.32 63.35 -14.41
C GLY A 666 -14.60 62.55 -13.31
N ALA A 667 -15.31 62.11 -12.26
CA ALA A 667 -14.77 61.29 -11.18
C ALA A 667 -15.81 60.28 -10.67
N THR A 668 -16.16 59.30 -11.52
CA THR A 668 -17.29 58.38 -11.31
C THR A 668 -17.18 57.49 -10.06
N THR A 669 -16.03 57.45 -9.39
CA THR A 669 -15.86 56.75 -8.11
C THR A 669 -16.45 57.48 -6.90
N ARG A 670 -16.92 58.73 -7.07
CA ARG A 670 -17.56 59.54 -6.03
C ARG A 670 -19.07 59.43 -6.15
N ARG A 671 -19.70 58.66 -5.27
CA ARG A 671 -21.16 58.51 -5.20
C ARG A 671 -21.79 59.66 -4.42
N LEU A 672 -22.84 60.28 -4.97
CA LEU A 672 -23.60 61.31 -4.25
C LEU A 672 -24.36 60.66 -3.09
N VAL A 673 -24.22 61.21 -1.88
CA VAL A 673 -24.94 60.76 -0.68
C VAL A 673 -25.86 61.83 -0.09
N GLY A 674 -25.64 63.10 -0.41
CA GLY A 674 -26.51 64.20 0.02
C GLY A 674 -26.05 65.56 -0.48
N THR A 675 -26.71 66.62 0.00
CA THR A 675 -26.38 68.02 -0.27
C THR A 675 -26.58 68.81 1.02
N ILE A 676 -25.68 69.73 1.32
CA ILE A 676 -25.79 70.64 2.46
C ILE A 676 -25.74 72.10 2.02
N ARG A 677 -26.23 73.01 2.86
CA ARG A 677 -25.95 74.44 2.76
C ARG A 677 -25.26 74.96 4.00
N THR A 678 -24.23 75.77 3.80
CA THR A 678 -23.50 76.41 4.90
C THR A 678 -24.23 77.64 5.45
N THR A 679 -24.23 77.83 6.77
CA THR A 679 -24.71 79.05 7.44
C THR A 679 -23.58 80.01 7.82
N SER A 680 -22.34 79.55 7.76
CA SER A 680 -21.12 80.35 7.92
C SER A 680 -19.99 79.67 7.17
N THR A 681 -18.78 80.23 7.22
CA THR A 681 -17.62 79.61 6.58
C THR A 681 -17.27 78.24 7.14
N THR A 682 -17.73 77.86 8.33
CA THR A 682 -17.35 76.59 8.99
C THR A 682 -18.54 75.79 9.51
N ALA A 683 -19.78 76.19 9.19
CA ALA A 683 -20.95 75.58 9.81
C ALA A 683 -22.14 75.39 8.87
N THR A 684 -22.98 74.43 9.21
CA THR A 684 -24.31 74.19 8.64
C THR A 684 -25.35 74.06 9.76
N GLU A 685 -26.61 73.84 9.40
CA GLU A 685 -27.73 73.80 10.33
C GLU A 685 -28.79 72.78 9.89
N ASP A 686 -29.35 72.04 10.85
CA ASP A 686 -30.55 71.22 10.67
C ASP A 686 -31.49 71.51 11.84
N SER A 687 -32.32 72.53 11.67
CA SER A 687 -33.31 73.01 12.62
C SER A 687 -34.70 73.02 11.99
N ALA A 688 -35.75 73.13 12.80
CA ALA A 688 -37.11 73.28 12.28
C ALA A 688 -37.28 74.55 11.43
N ALA A 689 -36.50 75.61 11.70
CA ALA A 689 -36.49 76.81 10.86
C ALA A 689 -35.64 76.61 9.57
N LYS A 690 -34.58 75.79 9.62
CA LYS A 690 -33.67 75.59 8.49
C LYS A 690 -33.27 74.12 8.32
N ARG A 691 -33.81 73.47 7.30
CA ARG A 691 -33.44 72.11 6.88
C ARG A 691 -32.37 72.18 5.80
N LEU A 692 -31.12 72.44 6.21
CA LEU A 692 -29.98 72.62 5.29
C LEU A 692 -29.16 71.34 5.08
N VAL A 693 -29.74 70.18 5.35
CA VAL A 693 -29.16 68.85 5.06
C VAL A 693 -30.19 68.01 4.32
N TRP A 694 -29.80 67.52 3.14
CA TRP A 694 -30.62 66.69 2.27
C TRP A 694 -29.90 65.39 1.93
N ASN A 695 -30.65 64.29 1.91
CA ASN A 695 -30.17 62.96 1.60
C ASN A 695 -30.61 62.48 0.22
N GLU A 696 -29.67 61.87 -0.51
CA GLU A 696 -29.94 61.24 -1.81
C GLU A 696 -30.88 60.04 -1.69
N LYS A 697 -30.69 59.23 -0.64
CA LYS A 697 -31.47 58.03 -0.34
C LYS A 697 -31.95 58.04 1.11
N ASN A 698 -32.94 57.21 1.40
CA ASN A 698 -33.49 57.04 2.75
C ASN A 698 -34.04 58.34 3.36
N ARG A 699 -34.56 59.27 2.55
CA ARG A 699 -35.19 60.52 2.99
C ARG A 699 -36.32 60.27 4.00
N VAL A 700 -36.50 61.19 4.93
CA VAL A 700 -37.59 61.15 5.93
C VAL A 700 -38.24 62.51 6.00
N ARG A 701 -39.50 62.57 6.44
CA ARG A 701 -40.19 63.84 6.65
C ARG A 701 -39.59 64.55 7.85
N ARG A 702 -39.14 65.79 7.64
CA ARG A 702 -38.51 66.66 8.64
C ARG A 702 -39.40 67.89 8.85
N THR A 703 -39.73 68.21 10.09
CA THR A 703 -40.60 69.33 10.44
C THR A 703 -40.01 70.67 9.98
N LEU A 704 -40.81 71.51 9.36
CA LEU A 704 -40.53 72.93 9.12
C LEU A 704 -41.42 73.76 10.04
N TYR A 705 -40.85 74.71 10.77
CA TYR A 705 -41.59 75.53 11.72
C TYR A 705 -40.92 76.89 11.93
N LYS A 706 -41.71 77.96 11.82
CA LYS A 706 -41.30 79.33 12.17
C LYS A 706 -42.48 80.16 12.62
N THR A 707 -42.34 80.84 13.75
CA THR A 707 -43.27 81.87 14.26
C THR A 707 -42.52 83.16 14.59
N ASP A 708 -43.19 84.31 14.62
CA ASP A 708 -42.59 85.61 14.94
C ASP A 708 -42.77 85.92 16.43
N SER A 709 -41.65 86.17 17.14
CA SER A 709 -41.60 86.51 18.59
C SER A 709 -42.33 87.80 19.02
N THR A 710 -42.88 88.56 18.07
CA THR A 710 -43.59 89.81 18.30
C THR A 710 -45.09 89.54 18.39
N ASN A 711 -45.71 89.87 19.53
CA ASN A 711 -47.16 89.64 19.76
C ASN A 711 -48.04 90.14 18.62
N SER A 712 -47.80 91.38 18.19
CA SER A 712 -48.46 91.99 17.04
C SER A 712 -47.67 93.19 16.52
N TRP A 713 -47.91 93.55 15.25
CA TRP A 713 -47.34 94.73 14.62
C TRP A 713 -48.33 95.36 13.65
N THR A 714 -48.11 96.62 13.30
CA THR A 714 -48.99 97.34 12.38
C THR A 714 -48.34 97.50 11.01
N TYR A 715 -49.07 97.18 9.94
CA TYR A 715 -48.63 97.42 8.57
C TYR A 715 -49.80 97.51 7.61
N THR A 716 -49.87 98.59 6.83
CA THR A 716 -50.97 98.86 5.88
C THR A 716 -50.43 99.50 4.63
N THR A 717 -50.03 98.67 3.68
CA THR A 717 -49.63 99.11 2.35
C THR A 717 -49.95 98.02 1.34
N ALA A 718 -50.39 98.45 0.16
CA ALA A 718 -50.72 97.60 -0.99
C ALA A 718 -49.45 97.05 -1.69
N THR A 719 -48.51 96.56 -0.91
CA THR A 719 -47.23 96.00 -1.38
C THR A 719 -46.87 94.81 -0.52
N TRP A 720 -46.49 93.71 -1.16
CA TRP A 720 -46.04 92.50 -0.47
C TRP A 720 -44.70 92.78 0.20
N ARG A 721 -44.59 92.36 1.46
CA ARG A 721 -43.33 92.31 2.18
C ARG A 721 -43.30 91.08 3.08
N GLN A 722 -42.11 90.71 3.52
CA GLN A 722 -41.95 89.74 4.58
C GLN A 722 -42.62 90.21 5.87
N ALA A 723 -43.32 89.28 6.53
CA ALA A 723 -44.10 89.55 7.74
C ALA A 723 -43.25 90.27 8.79
N ASN A 724 -43.83 91.29 9.44
CA ASN A 724 -43.16 92.16 10.40
C ASN A 724 -41.92 92.92 9.86
N GLY A 725 -41.55 92.76 8.58
CA GLY A 725 -40.26 93.22 8.06
C GLY A 725 -39.07 92.46 8.64
N SER A 726 -39.32 91.28 9.22
CA SER A 726 -38.30 90.45 9.85
C SER A 726 -37.79 89.40 8.88
N THR A 727 -36.48 89.38 8.62
CA THR A 727 -35.84 88.35 7.77
C THR A 727 -35.95 86.95 8.37
N ALA A 728 -36.30 86.84 9.65
CA ALA A 728 -36.49 85.56 10.31
C ALA A 728 -37.81 84.87 9.94
N ASN A 729 -38.81 85.59 9.40
CA ASN A 729 -40.13 85.04 9.07
C ASN A 729 -40.10 84.25 7.76
N GLN A 730 -39.32 83.18 7.78
CA GLN A 730 -39.14 82.23 6.69
C GLN A 730 -38.73 80.88 7.26
N VAL A 731 -38.95 79.83 6.49
CA VAL A 731 -38.25 78.56 6.66
C VAL A 731 -37.34 78.31 5.46
N GLU A 732 -36.23 77.63 5.69
CA GLU A 732 -35.19 77.43 4.68
C GLU A 732 -34.96 75.94 4.43
N VAL A 733 -34.80 75.56 3.16
CA VAL A 733 -34.50 74.18 2.77
C VAL A 733 -33.39 74.15 1.73
N VAL A 734 -32.62 73.06 1.73
CA VAL A 734 -31.76 72.69 0.60
C VAL A 734 -32.21 71.35 0.03
N THR A 735 -32.14 71.16 -1.28
CA THR A 735 -32.35 69.86 -1.92
C THR A 735 -31.29 69.59 -2.97
N GLY A 736 -30.91 68.32 -3.14
CA GLY A 736 -29.97 67.88 -4.18
C GLY A 736 -30.64 67.49 -5.50
N GLU A 737 -31.96 67.56 -5.61
CA GLU A 737 -32.69 67.21 -6.83
C GLU A 737 -33.92 68.11 -7.03
N ALA A 738 -34.27 68.35 -8.30
CA ALA A 738 -35.57 68.94 -8.64
C ALA A 738 -36.61 67.82 -8.76
N GLY A 739 -37.79 68.00 -8.16
CA GLY A 739 -38.97 67.17 -8.47
C GLY A 739 -39.44 66.24 -7.34
N PRO A 740 -38.74 65.12 -7.04
CA PRO A 740 -39.29 64.08 -6.17
C PRO A 740 -39.38 64.48 -4.69
N THR A 741 -38.62 65.48 -4.25
CA THR A 741 -38.70 65.99 -2.87
C THR A 741 -39.94 66.88 -2.73
N ILE A 742 -40.82 66.58 -1.77
CA ILE A 742 -42.00 67.41 -1.47
C ILE A 742 -41.69 68.36 -0.30
N VAL A 743 -42.09 69.63 -0.47
CA VAL A 743 -42.22 70.61 0.61
C VAL A 743 -43.71 70.86 0.84
N ASP A 744 -44.13 70.65 2.08
CA ASP A 744 -45.48 70.87 2.55
C ASP A 744 -45.44 71.94 3.64
N LEU A 745 -46.19 73.02 3.47
CA LEU A 745 -46.19 74.17 4.36
C LEU A 745 -47.59 74.73 4.50
N SER A 746 -47.96 75.02 5.73
CA SER A 746 -49.17 75.75 6.08
C SER A 746 -48.78 77.05 6.78
N LEU A 747 -49.38 78.15 6.35
CA LEU A 747 -49.23 79.47 6.95
C LEU A 747 -50.52 79.80 7.70
N PHE A 748 -50.38 80.02 9.00
CA PHE A 748 -51.45 80.47 9.89
C PHE A 748 -51.17 81.90 10.29
N VAL A 749 -52.14 82.82 10.10
CA VAL A 749 -51.95 84.24 10.44
C VAL A 749 -53.27 84.83 10.86
N ALA A 750 -53.29 85.60 11.94
CA ALA A 750 -54.40 86.49 12.23
C ALA A 750 -54.04 87.93 11.82
N SER A 751 -55.05 88.70 11.39
CA SER A 751 -54.93 90.16 11.27
C SER A 751 -56.23 90.86 11.65
N GLY A 752 -56.16 92.10 12.13
CA GLY A 752 -57.30 92.95 12.53
C GLY A 752 -57.30 94.32 11.85
N ASN A 753 -58.47 94.84 11.49
CA ASN A 753 -58.66 96.19 10.93
C ASN A 753 -60.08 96.72 11.25
N SER A 754 -60.28 98.04 11.32
CA SER A 754 -61.55 98.73 11.62
C SER A 754 -62.17 99.49 10.42
N GLY A 755 -61.72 99.26 9.18
CA GLY A 755 -62.22 99.88 7.93
C GLY A 755 -62.25 98.88 6.76
N ASN A 756 -62.36 99.32 5.50
CA ASN A 756 -62.39 98.43 4.32
C ASN A 756 -61.24 97.39 4.37
N ILE A 757 -61.55 96.09 4.41
CA ILE A 757 -60.65 95.05 4.95
C ILE A 757 -59.79 94.27 3.94
N SER A 758 -59.52 94.77 2.73
CA SER A 758 -58.69 94.08 1.71
C SER A 758 -57.28 93.74 2.22
N ARG A 759 -57.08 92.49 2.69
CA ARG A 759 -55.84 91.96 3.29
C ARG A 759 -55.53 90.58 2.76
N TRP A 760 -54.24 90.30 2.57
CA TRP A 760 -53.76 89.02 2.07
C TRP A 760 -52.54 88.57 2.85
N VAL A 761 -52.40 87.26 2.98
CA VAL A 761 -51.16 86.60 3.38
C VAL A 761 -50.67 85.74 2.25
N GLY A 762 -49.37 85.50 2.20
CA GLY A 762 -48.81 84.64 1.18
C GLY A 762 -47.57 83.90 1.65
N ILE A 763 -47.25 82.84 0.93
CA ILE A 763 -45.95 82.20 0.99
C ILE A 763 -45.20 82.60 -0.29
N GLY A 764 -44.07 83.28 -0.13
CA GLY A 764 -43.14 83.56 -1.23
C GLY A 764 -42.03 82.52 -1.28
N GLU A 765 -41.80 81.90 -2.43
CA GLU A 765 -40.71 80.96 -2.67
C GLU A 765 -39.53 81.71 -3.30
N ALA A 766 -38.37 81.69 -2.63
CA ALA A 766 -37.18 82.44 -3.07
C ALA A 766 -37.46 83.96 -3.24
N SER A 767 -38.49 84.50 -2.56
CA SER A 767 -39.00 85.84 -2.77
C SER A 767 -39.55 86.45 -1.48
N THR A 768 -39.21 87.71 -1.23
CA THR A 768 -39.72 88.52 -0.10
C THR A 768 -40.75 89.56 -0.52
N THR A 769 -41.00 89.70 -1.83
CA THR A 769 -41.84 90.76 -2.42
C THR A 769 -42.90 90.23 -3.39
N ALA A 770 -42.96 88.93 -3.60
CA ALA A 770 -43.97 88.27 -4.44
C ALA A 770 -44.40 86.96 -3.79
N ALA A 771 -45.72 86.75 -3.71
CA ALA A 771 -46.29 85.53 -3.15
C ALA A 771 -46.61 84.53 -4.26
N ASP A 772 -46.10 83.31 -4.13
CA ASP A 772 -46.39 82.17 -5.01
C ASP A 772 -47.73 81.53 -4.68
N MET A 773 -48.16 81.67 -3.42
CA MET A 773 -49.46 81.24 -2.97
C MET A 773 -50.05 82.28 -2.01
N THR A 774 -51.34 82.57 -2.13
CA THR A 774 -52.00 83.63 -1.35
C THR A 774 -53.32 83.16 -0.76
N ASN A 775 -53.69 83.72 0.39
CA ASN A 775 -55.04 83.67 0.94
C ASN A 775 -55.49 85.11 1.21
N SER A 776 -56.77 85.41 0.97
CA SER A 776 -57.35 86.74 1.11
C SER A 776 -58.50 86.75 2.11
N ALA A 777 -58.66 87.87 2.81
CA ALA A 777 -59.86 88.16 3.59
C ALA A 777 -60.41 89.54 3.18
N GLY A 778 -61.69 89.62 2.81
CA GLY A 778 -62.36 90.83 2.31
C GLY A 778 -63.82 90.97 2.80
N GLY A 779 -64.33 92.21 2.89
CA GLY A 779 -65.66 92.55 3.44
C GLY A 779 -65.77 94.00 3.99
N TYR A 780 -66.99 94.54 4.09
CA TYR A 780 -67.28 95.86 4.65
C TYR A 780 -68.12 95.71 5.93
N ARG A 781 -67.74 96.38 7.05
CA ARG A 781 -68.54 96.44 8.29
C ARG A 781 -68.37 97.80 8.97
N ASP A 782 -69.47 98.37 9.45
CA ASP A 782 -69.56 99.72 10.01
C ASP A 782 -69.32 99.81 11.54
N ASP A 783 -68.97 98.73 12.25
CA ASP A 783 -68.57 98.81 13.67
C ASP A 783 -67.72 97.61 14.14
N ALA A 784 -66.81 97.86 15.10
CA ALA A 784 -65.83 96.96 15.74
C ALA A 784 -64.69 96.34 14.87
N THR A 785 -63.49 96.19 15.45
CA THR A 785 -62.29 95.59 14.81
C THR A 785 -62.57 94.16 14.32
N TYR A 786 -62.49 93.92 13.01
CA TYR A 786 -62.68 92.59 12.42
C TYR A 786 -61.36 91.81 12.34
N ILE A 787 -61.29 90.71 13.08
CA ILE A 787 -60.17 89.77 13.03
C ILE A 787 -60.44 88.73 11.93
N ALA A 788 -59.53 88.63 10.96
CA ALA A 788 -59.51 87.55 9.98
C ALA A 788 -58.42 86.56 10.34
N HIS A 789 -58.78 85.27 10.31
CA HIS A 789 -57.83 84.16 10.37
C HIS A 789 -57.56 83.69 8.95
N HIS A 790 -56.30 83.74 8.56
CA HIS A 790 -55.82 83.28 7.28
C HIS A 790 -55.16 81.91 7.48
N VAL A 791 -55.59 80.95 6.67
CA VAL A 791 -54.95 79.63 6.58
C VAL A 791 -54.62 79.39 5.12
N LEU A 792 -53.36 79.22 4.83
CA LEU A 792 -52.86 78.91 3.50
C LEU A 792 -52.10 77.59 3.56
N HIS A 793 -52.32 76.70 2.60
CA HIS A 793 -51.64 75.41 2.53
C HIS A 793 -51.01 75.20 1.16
N MET A 794 -49.72 74.93 1.16
CA MET A 794 -48.89 74.67 0.00
C MET A 794 -48.27 73.28 0.10
N SER A 795 -48.46 72.46 -0.93
CA SER A 795 -47.73 71.20 -1.11
C SER A 795 -47.19 71.17 -2.54
N LYS A 796 -45.88 71.16 -2.70
CA LYS A 796 -45.24 71.22 -4.02
C LYS A 796 -43.90 70.49 -4.07
N SER A 797 -43.47 70.14 -5.28
CA SER A 797 -42.09 69.70 -5.52
C SER A 797 -41.11 70.82 -5.17
N ALA A 798 -40.08 70.46 -4.40
CA ALA A 798 -38.98 71.34 -4.07
C ALA A 798 -38.17 71.70 -5.33
N ARG A 799 -37.69 72.95 -5.36
CA ARG A 799 -36.71 73.39 -6.34
C ARG A 799 -35.35 72.80 -6.02
N LEU A 800 -34.55 72.55 -7.06
CA LEU A 800 -33.15 72.15 -6.89
C LEU A 800 -32.37 73.21 -6.12
N GLY A 801 -31.61 72.78 -5.12
CA GLY A 801 -30.72 73.63 -4.35
C GLY A 801 -31.42 74.32 -3.19
N TYR A 802 -30.99 75.53 -2.87
CA TYR A 802 -31.50 76.28 -1.73
C TYR A 802 -32.77 77.04 -2.09
N THR A 803 -33.72 77.06 -1.17
CA THR A 803 -34.96 77.83 -1.30
C THR A 803 -35.41 78.28 0.09
N ASN A 804 -35.72 79.56 0.24
CA ASN A 804 -36.48 80.05 1.38
C ASN A 804 -37.97 80.10 1.05
N PHE A 805 -38.80 79.80 2.04
CA PHE A 805 -40.23 79.98 1.99
C PHE A 805 -40.59 81.06 2.99
N THR A 806 -40.96 82.22 2.47
CA THR A 806 -41.12 83.45 3.21
C THR A 806 -42.58 83.67 3.56
N TRP A 807 -42.87 83.97 4.82
CA TRP A 807 -44.19 84.46 5.22
C TRP A 807 -44.33 85.91 4.77
N LEU A 808 -45.27 86.18 3.87
CA LEU A 808 -45.57 87.50 3.32
C LEU A 808 -46.90 88.06 3.83
N GLU A 809 -46.95 89.38 3.96
CA GLU A 809 -48.14 90.14 4.33
C GLU A 809 -48.40 91.28 3.32
N TYR A 810 -49.68 91.58 3.10
CA TYR A 810 -50.15 92.65 2.22
C TYR A 810 -51.46 93.24 2.75
N SER A 811 -51.61 94.56 2.72
CA SER A 811 -52.87 95.20 3.11
C SER A 811 -53.16 96.45 2.29
N ALA A 812 -54.20 96.40 1.46
CA ALA A 812 -54.79 97.56 0.79
C ALA A 812 -55.98 98.13 1.59
N ALA A 813 -55.99 97.92 2.91
CA ALA A 813 -57.06 98.38 3.78
C ALA A 813 -57.00 99.91 3.97
N THR A 814 -58.15 100.52 4.27
CA THR A 814 -58.25 101.99 4.42
C THR A 814 -57.77 102.49 5.80
N ASN A 815 -57.90 101.66 6.85
CA ASN A 815 -57.41 101.94 8.20
C ASN A 815 -56.19 101.08 8.55
N THR A 816 -55.60 101.26 9.73
CA THR A 816 -54.45 100.48 10.21
C THR A 816 -54.79 99.01 10.41
N THR A 817 -54.09 98.14 9.68
CA THR A 817 -54.08 96.68 9.86
C THR A 817 -53.04 96.31 10.92
N THR A 818 -53.50 95.57 11.92
CA THR A 818 -52.66 94.90 12.93
C THR A 818 -52.51 93.44 12.55
N TRP A 819 -51.29 92.92 12.52
CA TRP A 819 -50.93 91.53 12.27
C TRP A 819 -50.48 90.88 13.58
N TYR A 820 -50.71 89.58 13.75
CA TYR A 820 -50.38 88.88 14.99
C TYR A 820 -49.28 87.83 14.75
N GLY A 821 -48.24 87.87 15.60
CA GLY A 821 -47.16 86.89 15.68
C GLY A 821 -47.47 85.85 16.78
N ASP A 822 -46.63 85.71 17.80
CA ASP A 822 -46.59 84.49 18.61
C ASP A 822 -47.04 84.53 20.08
N GLY A 823 -47.26 85.66 20.76
CA GLY A 823 -47.26 85.53 22.24
C GLY A 823 -47.84 86.60 23.14
N GLY A 824 -49.15 86.87 23.07
CA GLY A 824 -49.78 87.52 24.23
C GLY A 824 -51.30 87.59 24.28
N GLU A 825 -52.01 87.32 23.18
CA GLU A 825 -53.47 87.44 23.16
C GLU A 825 -54.14 86.07 23.35
N THR A 826 -54.94 85.94 24.40
CA THR A 826 -55.56 84.69 24.88
C THR A 826 -56.49 83.99 23.89
N ASP A 827 -56.88 84.66 22.80
CA ASP A 827 -57.89 84.17 21.84
C ASP A 827 -57.38 84.06 20.39
N LYS A 828 -56.06 84.11 20.13
CA LYS A 828 -55.50 84.11 18.77
C LYS A 828 -54.45 83.02 18.58
N ALA A 829 -54.55 82.26 17.50
CA ALA A 829 -53.55 81.26 17.12
C ALA A 829 -52.23 81.96 16.71
N PRO A 830 -51.06 81.41 17.09
CA PRO A 830 -49.77 82.01 16.75
C PRO A 830 -49.57 82.06 15.23
N GLY A 831 -49.12 83.22 14.76
CA GLY A 831 -48.82 83.46 13.36
C GLY A 831 -47.52 82.78 12.94
N GLY A 832 -47.52 81.99 11.87
CA GLY A 832 -46.32 81.31 11.42
C GLY A 832 -46.48 80.25 10.34
N LEU A 833 -45.34 79.74 9.89
CA LEU A 833 -45.19 78.64 8.96
C LEU A 833 -45.02 77.33 9.73
N VAL A 834 -45.76 76.29 9.36
CA VAL A 834 -45.62 74.94 9.89
C VAL A 834 -45.82 73.91 8.79
N GLY A 835 -45.00 72.86 8.76
CA GLY A 835 -45.11 71.81 7.78
C GLY A 835 -43.93 70.85 7.82
N TRP A 836 -43.52 70.33 6.67
CA TRP A 836 -42.40 69.39 6.55
C TRP A 836 -41.76 69.38 5.16
N VAL A 837 -40.54 68.86 5.10
CA VAL A 837 -39.82 68.53 3.86
C VAL A 837 -39.25 67.12 3.95
N GLU A 838 -39.19 66.40 2.83
CA GLU A 838 -38.44 65.14 2.75
C GLU A 838 -36.94 65.41 2.57
N SER A 839 -36.12 65.14 3.59
CA SER A 839 -34.68 65.37 3.53
C SER A 839 -33.83 64.26 4.14
#